data_AF-A0A250III1-F1
#
_entry.id   AF-A0A250III1-F1
#
_cell.length_a   1.000
_cell.length_b   1.000
_cell.length_c   1.000
_cell.angle_alpha   90.00
_cell.angle_beta   90.00
_cell.angle_gamma   90.00
#
_symmetry.space_group_name_H-M   'P 1'
#
loop_
_entity.id
_entity.type
_entity.pdbx_description
1 polymer ?
#
loop_
_entity_poly.entity_id
_entity_poly.type
_entity_poly.pdbx_seq_one_letter_code
_entity_poly.pdbx_strand_id
1 'polypeptide(L)'
;MPLARSVLAPLAAIALLGSLPAWAEDGPVCAPVTTIPLERHLRQLSLDLLGRPPTIEEYEAARAKGSVSAEDVRELMKSDAFYARMRAYHRALLWSNVSSSVNNNTNTRVTGTGLDKSPFALSNNSSGPIRGGNGATCDGYIPQAECFKKEYLQDAHVDSEDSKRCYDARGVPMPVSWDYDETLYYKCDQLNLLADGKTVDTSIPDCNAAVTAKKLDAKYLYFCDMRRAGTALAPHLCKPSPSKTTTAVLTEEKLDSAGKVIAFAHPNPPAGTSLTELKRCTLSLELKNGIEGSYAPQRGCLEREGFVKKAVPYWSAGGPEVYVCAVNAQERSENPWTKESCTTSRFTGDRSCGCGENMRRCEAPGGATHTARVAAFNEEPERIADAVVKNDEPYFNILTTRRSFVNGPLSQLYRDGQQGVGVFSLTSPAPAETLPDVPYTERDRWDAYVRGPQHSGVLTSPAFLYRFPTQRARVNHFYSAFLCKAFVPSSNKPPPAEDACNRENNLAKRCACKDCHATIEPTGAHWGRFAERGALYLEPSRFPRYDPKCEACAIAGNVSCNGECAQYVMQAYDGDGAESLGRLTSYLYRTPEEEQNIEGGPQVLVQRMLQTGAMERCTVQRIWREFLGRSMTSQEQVLYLDSFANDFARDNYSLKGLIERLVLSDAYRRID
;
A
#
# COMPACT_ATOMS: atom_id res chain seq x y z
N MET A 1 -75.87 -4.44 11.86
CA MET A 1 -75.68 -5.34 13.02
C MET A 1 -74.70 -4.67 13.97
N PRO A 2 -75.15 -4.20 15.14
CA PRO A 2 -74.52 -3.09 15.86
C PRO A 2 -74.19 -3.36 17.35
N LEU A 3 -73.53 -2.34 17.93
CA LEU A 3 -73.52 -1.86 19.33
C LEU A 3 -72.70 -2.61 20.40
N ALA A 4 -71.48 -2.09 20.59
CA ALA A 4 -71.02 -1.34 21.76
C ALA A 4 -71.37 -1.80 23.19
N ARG A 5 -70.33 -1.85 24.03
CA ARG A 5 -70.42 -1.37 25.42
C ARG A 5 -69.07 -0.84 25.92
N SER A 6 -69.20 0.19 26.74
CA SER A 6 -68.22 1.17 27.16
C SER A 6 -68.10 1.16 28.69
N VAL A 7 -66.86 1.39 29.17
CA VAL A 7 -66.49 2.41 30.18
C VAL A 7 -66.45 2.09 31.71
N LEU A 8 -65.37 2.63 32.30
CA LEU A 8 -65.11 3.16 33.67
C LEU A 8 -64.44 2.29 34.76
N ALA A 9 -63.32 2.82 35.26
CA ALA A 9 -62.58 2.48 36.48
C ALA A 9 -63.22 3.11 37.74
N PRO A 10 -62.80 2.70 38.96
CA PRO A 10 -61.95 3.61 39.76
C PRO A 10 -60.89 2.94 40.69
N LEU A 11 -60.04 3.81 41.22
CA LEU A 11 -58.91 3.67 42.16
C LEU A 11 -59.15 2.87 43.45
N ALA A 12 -58.11 2.13 43.92
CA ALA A 12 -57.80 1.99 45.35
C ALA A 12 -56.33 1.57 45.62
N ALA A 13 -55.62 2.46 46.31
CA ALA A 13 -54.49 2.29 47.26
C ALA A 13 -53.57 1.06 47.14
N ILE A 14 -52.34 1.28 46.63
CA ILE A 14 -51.20 0.37 46.81
C ILE A 14 -50.37 0.86 48.00
N ALA A 15 -50.20 -0.02 48.98
CA ALA A 15 -49.33 0.17 50.12
C ALA A 15 -47.86 0.20 49.68
N LEU A 16 -47.18 1.30 50.00
CA LEU A 16 -45.72 1.42 49.95
C LEU A 16 -45.10 0.54 51.04
N LEU A 17 -44.51 -0.59 50.63
CA LEU A 17 -43.41 -1.23 51.36
C LEU A 17 -42.15 -0.96 50.56
N GLY A 18 -41.32 -0.06 51.08
CA GLY A 18 -40.05 0.31 50.48
C GLY A 18 -39.11 -0.89 50.42
N SER A 19 -38.87 -1.40 49.21
CA SER A 19 -37.69 -2.17 48.91
C SER A 19 -36.50 -1.21 48.90
N LEU A 20 -35.83 -1.08 50.03
CA LEU A 20 -34.48 -0.51 50.08
C LEU A 20 -33.61 -1.31 49.10
N PRO A 21 -32.84 -0.66 48.21
CA PRO A 21 -31.77 -1.38 47.52
C PRO A 21 -30.84 -1.91 48.62
N ALA A 22 -30.64 -3.23 48.65
CA ALA A 22 -29.57 -3.80 49.44
C ALA A 22 -28.27 -3.28 48.83
N TRP A 23 -27.67 -2.29 49.48
CA TRP A 23 -26.27 -1.98 49.29
C TRP A 23 -25.53 -3.22 49.77
N ALA A 24 -24.91 -3.95 48.85
CA ALA A 24 -23.88 -4.90 49.24
C ALA A 24 -22.79 -4.06 49.91
N GLU A 25 -22.68 -4.17 51.24
CA GLU A 25 -21.54 -3.64 51.97
C GLU A 25 -20.30 -4.34 51.42
N ASP A 26 -19.44 -3.57 50.74
CA ASP A 26 -18.03 -3.88 50.60
C ASP A 26 -17.46 -4.06 52.02
N GLY A 27 -17.35 -5.31 52.45
CA GLY A 27 -16.87 -5.65 53.78
C GLY A 27 -15.44 -5.12 54.03
N PRO A 28 -15.11 -4.66 55.25
CA PRO A 28 -13.79 -4.13 55.53
C PRO A 28 -12.75 -5.24 55.73
N VAL A 29 -11.65 -5.10 54.96
CA VAL A 29 -10.24 -5.16 55.39
C VAL A 29 -9.65 -6.52 55.82
N CYS A 30 -8.59 -6.93 55.12
CA CYS A 30 -7.57 -7.90 55.54
C CYS A 30 -8.01 -9.36 55.73
N ALA A 31 -8.64 -9.99 54.74
CA ALA A 31 -8.48 -11.44 54.62
C ALA A 31 -6.98 -11.74 54.38
N PRO A 32 -6.35 -12.69 55.11
CA PRO A 32 -4.94 -13.00 54.91
C PRO A 32 -4.73 -13.41 53.46
N VAL A 33 -3.84 -12.70 52.75
CA VAL A 33 -3.41 -13.11 51.41
C VAL A 33 -2.87 -14.53 51.57
N THR A 34 -3.61 -15.52 51.06
CA THR A 34 -3.12 -16.89 51.03
C THR A 34 -1.92 -16.88 50.11
N THR A 35 -0.73 -17.05 50.68
CA THR A 35 0.51 -17.06 49.91
C THR A 35 0.44 -18.20 48.90
N ILE A 36 0.46 -17.86 47.61
CA ILE A 36 0.47 -18.84 46.52
C ILE A 36 1.65 -19.81 46.74
N PRO A 37 1.44 -21.15 46.65
CA PRO A 37 2.52 -22.11 46.73
C PRO A 37 3.65 -21.77 45.75
N LEU A 38 4.90 -22.01 46.15
CA LEU A 38 6.09 -21.63 45.38
C LEU A 38 6.03 -22.13 43.94
N GLU A 39 5.63 -23.38 43.74
CA GLU A 39 5.53 -24.02 42.43
C GLU A 39 4.47 -23.36 41.55
N ARG A 40 3.36 -22.90 42.14
CA ARG A 40 2.31 -22.18 41.42
C ARG A 40 2.78 -20.78 41.05
N HIS A 41 3.47 -20.08 41.95
CA HIS A 41 4.03 -18.76 41.67
C HIS A 41 5.09 -18.82 40.56
N LEU A 42 6.02 -19.77 40.61
CA LEU A 42 7.00 -19.99 39.54
C LEU A 42 6.33 -20.32 38.20
N ARG A 43 5.29 -21.15 38.21
CA ARG A 43 4.55 -21.49 36.99
C ARG A 43 3.89 -20.26 36.36
N GLN A 44 3.25 -19.43 37.18
CA GLN A 44 2.61 -18.19 36.73
C GLN A 44 3.64 -17.25 36.11
N LEU A 45 4.75 -16.99 36.81
CA LEU A 45 5.87 -16.17 36.32
C LEU A 45 6.43 -16.67 34.98
N SER A 46 6.70 -17.97 34.88
CA SER A 46 7.26 -18.55 33.65
C SER A 46 6.28 -18.46 32.48
N LEU A 47 4.97 -18.65 32.72
CA LEU A 47 3.97 -18.51 31.67
C LEU A 47 3.84 -17.04 31.21
N ASP A 48 3.82 -16.10 32.13
CA ASP A 48 3.62 -14.69 31.79
C ASP A 48 4.87 -14.05 31.18
N LEU A 49 6.05 -14.34 31.74
CA LEU A 49 7.33 -13.80 31.26
C LEU A 49 7.87 -14.56 30.04
N LEU A 50 7.76 -15.89 30.00
CA LEU A 50 8.42 -16.71 28.98
C LEU A 50 7.44 -17.37 27.99
N GLY A 51 6.14 -17.39 28.28
CA GLY A 51 5.14 -18.09 27.45
C GLY A 51 5.24 -19.62 27.50
N ARG A 52 5.96 -20.19 28.46
CA ARG A 52 6.14 -21.65 28.64
C ARG A 52 6.08 -22.05 30.11
N PRO A 53 5.68 -23.30 30.43
CA PRO A 53 5.82 -23.80 31.80
C PRO A 53 7.31 -23.89 32.20
N PRO A 54 7.61 -23.88 33.52
CA PRO A 54 8.95 -24.14 34.01
C PRO A 54 9.40 -25.57 33.68
N THR A 55 10.70 -25.73 33.44
CA THR A 55 11.40 -27.02 33.33
C THR A 55 11.51 -27.70 34.69
N ILE A 56 11.84 -28.99 34.71
CA ILE A 56 12.01 -29.72 35.97
C ILE A 56 13.18 -29.13 36.77
N GLU A 57 14.26 -28.75 36.09
CA GLU A 57 15.44 -28.13 36.67
C GLU A 57 15.10 -26.77 37.30
N GLU A 58 14.27 -25.94 36.64
CA GLU A 58 13.79 -24.67 37.20
C GLU A 58 12.93 -24.89 38.45
N TYR A 59 12.08 -25.93 38.48
CA TYR A 59 11.31 -26.31 39.68
C TYR A 59 12.20 -26.80 40.83
N GLU A 60 13.23 -27.60 40.54
CA GLU A 60 14.18 -28.08 41.55
C GLU A 60 15.00 -26.92 42.13
N ALA A 61 15.50 -26.02 41.28
CA ALA A 61 16.24 -24.83 41.72
C ALA A 61 15.40 -23.91 42.61
N ALA A 62 14.14 -23.65 42.22
CA ALA A 62 13.24 -22.84 43.05
C ALA A 62 12.95 -23.52 44.40
N ARG A 63 12.67 -24.83 44.41
CA ARG A 63 12.45 -25.61 45.64
C ARG A 63 13.66 -25.58 46.57
N ALA A 64 14.88 -25.70 46.04
CA ALA A 64 16.10 -25.60 46.81
C ALA A 64 16.29 -24.22 47.46
N LYS A 65 15.88 -23.15 46.76
CA LYS A 65 15.95 -21.75 47.25
C LYS A 65 14.81 -21.39 48.21
N GLY A 66 13.67 -22.07 48.10
CA GLY A 66 12.47 -21.85 48.93
C GLY A 66 11.69 -20.56 48.59
N SER A 67 12.17 -19.74 47.65
CA SER A 67 11.47 -18.53 47.19
C SER A 67 11.92 -18.12 45.79
N VAL A 68 11.11 -17.32 45.11
CA VAL A 68 11.50 -16.59 43.89
C VAL A 68 11.90 -15.17 44.28
N SER A 69 13.16 -14.82 44.03
CA SER A 69 13.73 -13.50 44.31
C SER A 69 13.64 -12.56 43.11
N ALA A 70 13.87 -11.26 43.34
CA ALA A 70 13.99 -10.28 42.27
C ALA A 70 15.12 -10.60 41.28
N GLU A 71 16.19 -11.24 41.73
CA GLU A 71 17.28 -11.68 40.85
C GLU A 71 16.83 -12.78 39.88
N ASP A 72 15.99 -13.73 40.35
CA ASP A 72 15.46 -14.79 39.49
C ASP A 72 14.55 -14.19 38.40
N VAL A 73 13.70 -13.23 38.76
CA VAL A 73 12.84 -12.50 37.81
C VAL A 73 13.68 -11.75 36.78
N ARG A 74 14.74 -11.04 37.20
CA ARG A 74 15.66 -10.35 36.29
C ARG A 74 16.32 -11.30 35.32
N GLU A 75 16.70 -12.49 35.77
CA GLU A 75 17.34 -13.47 34.89
C GLU A 75 16.34 -14.05 33.86
N LEU A 76 15.09 -14.32 34.25
CA LEU A 76 14.05 -14.69 33.28
C LEU A 76 13.87 -13.61 32.19
N MET A 77 13.94 -12.33 32.57
CA MET A 77 13.81 -11.19 31.66
C MET A 77 15.02 -10.96 30.73
N LYS A 78 16.11 -11.73 30.86
CA LYS A 78 17.23 -11.69 29.90
C LYS A 78 17.10 -12.71 28.77
N SER A 79 16.12 -13.61 28.85
CA SER A 79 15.94 -14.69 27.88
C SER A 79 15.33 -14.21 26.55
N ASP A 80 15.63 -14.92 25.46
CA ASP A 80 14.99 -14.69 24.15
C ASP A 80 13.48 -14.91 24.18
N ALA A 81 12.99 -15.81 25.05
CA ALA A 81 11.57 -16.07 25.23
C ALA A 81 10.84 -14.83 25.80
N PHE A 82 11.44 -14.14 26.78
CA PHE A 82 10.92 -12.88 27.29
C PHE A 82 10.88 -11.80 26.22
N TYR A 83 11.96 -11.63 25.45
CA TYR A 83 11.98 -10.64 24.37
C TYR A 83 10.96 -10.96 23.27
N ALA A 84 10.74 -12.23 22.95
CA ALA A 84 9.69 -12.65 22.04
C ALA A 84 8.28 -12.28 22.56
N ARG A 85 8.02 -12.49 23.86
CA ARG A 85 6.76 -12.08 24.52
C ARG A 85 6.56 -10.57 24.48
N MET A 86 7.61 -9.81 24.77
CA MET A 86 7.57 -8.35 24.72
C MET A 86 7.37 -7.82 23.30
N ARG A 87 7.96 -8.42 22.27
CA ARG A 87 7.66 -8.06 20.87
C ARG A 87 6.18 -8.26 20.54
N ALA A 88 5.59 -9.38 20.97
CA ALA A 88 4.16 -9.64 20.76
C ALA A 88 3.28 -8.60 21.48
N TYR A 89 3.62 -8.21 22.71
CA TYR A 89 2.95 -7.13 23.43
C TYR A 89 3.03 -5.80 22.66
N HIS A 90 4.21 -5.40 22.16
CA HIS A 90 4.36 -4.17 21.40
C HIS A 90 3.64 -4.22 20.06
N ARG A 91 3.67 -5.34 19.34
CA ARG A 91 2.87 -5.54 18.12
C ARG A 91 1.38 -5.30 18.38
N ALA A 92 0.87 -5.82 19.49
CA ALA A 92 -0.52 -5.64 19.91
C ALA A 92 -0.83 -4.21 20.38
N LEU A 93 0.12 -3.53 21.02
CA LEU A 93 -0.02 -2.13 21.44
C LEU A 93 -0.03 -1.17 20.24
N LEU A 94 0.88 -1.37 19.28
CA LEU A 94 1.15 -0.46 18.16
C LEU A 94 0.27 -0.71 16.94
N TRP A 95 -0.43 -1.85 16.90
CA TRP A 95 -1.20 -2.30 15.73
C TRP A 95 -0.38 -2.29 14.44
N SER A 96 0.86 -2.78 14.50
CA SER A 96 1.83 -2.81 13.39
C SER A 96 1.47 -3.85 12.31
N ASN A 97 0.26 -3.75 11.76
CA ASN A 97 -0.21 -4.58 10.65
C ASN A 97 -0.89 -3.72 9.59
N VAL A 98 -0.19 -3.53 8.47
CA VAL A 98 -0.68 -2.80 7.29
C VAL A 98 -0.96 -3.72 6.10
N SER A 99 -1.02 -5.03 6.33
CA SER A 99 -1.19 -6.04 5.27
C SER A 99 -2.45 -5.84 4.43
N SER A 100 -3.52 -5.33 5.05
CA SER A 100 -4.78 -4.99 4.37
C SER A 100 -4.94 -3.50 4.06
N SER A 101 -3.95 -2.68 4.40
CA SER A 101 -3.99 -1.21 4.28
C SER A 101 -3.12 -0.69 3.14
N VAL A 102 -2.08 -1.43 2.76
CA VAL A 102 -1.20 -1.11 1.63
C VAL A 102 -1.40 -2.18 0.56
N ASN A 103 -2.34 -1.94 -0.34
CA ASN A 103 -2.66 -2.85 -1.43
C ASN A 103 -1.73 -2.61 -2.62
N ASN A 104 -1.27 -3.69 -3.23
CA ASN A 104 -0.64 -3.61 -4.53
C ASN A 104 -1.75 -3.44 -5.58
N ASN A 105 -1.75 -2.33 -6.31
CA ASN A 105 -2.69 -2.11 -7.41
C ASN A 105 -2.38 -2.96 -8.67
N THR A 106 -1.41 -3.88 -8.58
CA THR A 106 -0.92 -4.80 -9.61
C THR A 106 -0.23 -4.15 -10.81
N ASN A 107 -0.18 -2.82 -10.87
CA ASN A 107 0.29 -2.09 -12.06
C ASN A 107 1.81 -2.18 -12.27
N THR A 108 2.57 -2.55 -11.24
CA THR A 108 4.02 -2.74 -11.29
C THR A 108 4.45 -4.22 -11.22
N ARG A 109 3.49 -5.14 -11.06
CA ARG A 109 3.76 -6.58 -11.00
C ARG A 109 3.96 -7.14 -12.40
N VAL A 110 5.08 -7.83 -12.61
CA VAL A 110 5.28 -8.57 -13.87
C VAL A 110 4.60 -9.94 -13.82
N THR A 111 4.18 -10.41 -14.99
CA THR A 111 3.74 -11.78 -15.28
C THR A 111 4.76 -12.46 -16.18
N GLY A 112 4.59 -13.76 -16.42
CA GLY A 112 5.57 -14.60 -17.13
C GLY A 112 6.59 -15.23 -16.19
N THR A 113 7.45 -16.08 -16.76
CA THR A 113 8.51 -16.79 -16.01
C THR A 113 9.89 -16.18 -16.20
N GLY A 114 10.04 -15.25 -17.16
CA GLY A 114 11.33 -14.68 -17.52
C GLY A 114 12.21 -15.64 -18.31
N LEU A 115 11.66 -16.76 -18.79
CA LEU A 115 12.32 -17.77 -19.60
C LEU A 115 11.98 -17.62 -21.08
N ASP A 116 12.62 -18.43 -21.94
CA ASP A 116 12.34 -18.48 -23.38
C ASP A 116 10.83 -18.61 -23.65
N LYS A 117 10.32 -17.79 -24.58
CA LYS A 117 8.88 -17.73 -24.96
C LYS A 117 7.91 -17.36 -23.82
N SER A 118 8.41 -17.06 -22.62
CA SER A 118 7.62 -16.59 -21.48
C SER A 118 8.28 -15.36 -20.82
N PRO A 119 8.52 -14.29 -21.61
CA PRO A 119 9.20 -13.09 -21.11
C PRO A 119 8.38 -12.40 -20.01
N PHE A 120 9.07 -11.69 -19.13
CA PHE A 120 8.42 -10.84 -18.15
C PHE A 120 7.69 -9.66 -18.83
N ALA A 121 6.44 -9.44 -18.43
CA ALA A 121 5.58 -8.40 -18.96
C ALA A 121 4.75 -7.77 -17.85
N LEU A 122 4.44 -6.48 -17.93
CA LEU A 122 3.40 -5.89 -17.06
C LEU A 122 2.02 -6.22 -17.63
N SER A 123 1.07 -6.56 -16.75
CA SER A 123 -0.29 -6.91 -17.17
C SER A 123 -1.19 -5.70 -17.45
N ASN A 124 -0.90 -4.54 -16.82
CA ASN A 124 -1.79 -3.36 -16.80
C ASN A 124 -1.08 -2.04 -17.14
N ASN A 125 0.09 -2.06 -17.78
CA ASN A 125 0.77 -0.85 -18.24
C ASN A 125 0.22 -0.39 -19.62
N SER A 126 0.75 0.71 -20.16
CA SER A 126 0.35 1.24 -21.47
C SER A 126 0.60 0.30 -22.67
N SER A 127 1.45 -0.73 -22.55
CA SER A 127 1.54 -1.78 -23.58
C SER A 127 0.40 -2.79 -23.52
N GLY A 128 -0.32 -2.91 -22.39
CA GLY A 128 -1.48 -3.77 -22.27
C GLY A 128 -2.54 -3.51 -23.36
N PRO A 129 -3.05 -2.27 -23.50
CA PRO A 129 -3.99 -1.92 -24.56
C PRO A 129 -3.48 -2.21 -25.98
N ILE A 130 -2.17 -2.07 -26.22
CA ILE A 130 -1.57 -2.34 -27.52
C ILE A 130 -1.59 -3.84 -27.84
N ARG A 131 -1.40 -4.70 -26.83
CA ARG A 131 -1.41 -6.16 -26.97
C ARG A 131 -2.80 -6.81 -26.82
N GLY A 132 -3.86 -6.02 -26.62
CA GLY A 132 -5.25 -6.52 -26.45
C GLY A 132 -5.79 -6.60 -25.03
N GLY A 133 -5.06 -6.08 -24.04
CA GLY A 133 -5.47 -6.01 -22.63
C GLY A 133 -5.31 -7.32 -21.85
N ASN A 134 -5.91 -7.38 -20.65
CA ASN A 134 -6.05 -8.59 -19.82
C ASN A 134 -4.77 -9.42 -19.59
N GLY A 135 -3.62 -8.78 -19.36
CA GLY A 135 -2.38 -9.50 -19.07
C GLY A 135 -1.66 -10.08 -20.29
N ALA A 136 -2.04 -9.66 -21.51
CA ALA A 136 -1.35 -10.05 -22.74
C ALA A 136 0.15 -9.67 -22.72
N THR A 137 0.96 -10.58 -23.22
CA THR A 137 2.42 -10.44 -23.32
C THR A 137 2.86 -10.08 -24.74
N CYS A 138 4.12 -9.67 -24.88
CA CYS A 138 4.75 -9.45 -26.18
C CYS A 138 4.88 -10.76 -26.98
N ASP A 139 5.32 -10.69 -28.24
CA ASP A 139 5.69 -11.90 -28.98
C ASP A 139 7.01 -12.46 -28.43
N GLY A 140 6.89 -13.50 -27.61
CA GLY A 140 8.01 -14.18 -26.97
C GLY A 140 8.92 -14.97 -27.90
N TYR A 141 8.65 -15.01 -29.21
CA TYR A 141 9.45 -15.74 -30.20
C TYR A 141 10.29 -14.82 -31.08
N ILE A 142 10.09 -13.50 -31.00
CA ILE A 142 10.79 -12.53 -31.84
C ILE A 142 11.73 -11.69 -30.96
N PRO A 143 13.06 -11.83 -31.12
CA PRO A 143 14.00 -10.92 -30.48
C PRO A 143 13.81 -9.51 -31.05
N GLN A 144 13.55 -8.53 -30.19
CA GLN A 144 13.24 -7.16 -30.62
C GLN A 144 14.33 -6.60 -31.53
N ALA A 145 15.60 -6.75 -31.18
CA ALA A 145 16.71 -6.19 -31.95
C ALA A 145 16.91 -6.83 -33.33
N GLU A 146 16.34 -8.01 -33.55
CA GLU A 146 16.50 -8.80 -34.77
C GLU A 146 15.20 -8.92 -35.55
N CYS A 147 14.17 -8.13 -35.21
CA CYS A 147 12.81 -8.32 -35.73
C CYS A 147 12.69 -8.23 -37.26
N PHE A 148 13.67 -7.62 -37.93
CA PHE A 148 13.73 -7.48 -39.38
C PHE A 148 14.29 -8.72 -40.09
N LYS A 149 14.95 -9.65 -39.39
CA LYS A 149 15.52 -10.85 -40.03
C LYS A 149 14.41 -11.73 -40.59
N LYS A 150 14.68 -12.32 -41.75
CA LYS A 150 13.74 -13.16 -42.50
C LYS A 150 13.07 -14.26 -41.65
N GLU A 151 13.80 -14.92 -40.78
CA GLU A 151 13.28 -15.99 -39.91
C GLU A 151 12.26 -15.52 -38.86
N TYR A 152 12.18 -14.21 -38.59
CA TYR A 152 11.25 -13.60 -37.64
C TYR A 152 10.14 -12.77 -38.31
N LEU A 153 10.07 -12.77 -39.64
CA LEU A 153 8.95 -12.17 -40.36
C LEU A 153 7.74 -13.10 -40.26
N GLN A 154 6.67 -12.64 -39.60
CA GLN A 154 5.43 -13.40 -39.50
C GLN A 154 4.57 -13.17 -40.74
N ASP A 155 4.31 -11.91 -41.09
CA ASP A 155 3.39 -11.55 -42.17
C ASP A 155 4.14 -11.06 -43.42
N ALA A 156 4.76 -11.97 -44.17
CA ALA A 156 5.61 -11.65 -45.33
C ALA A 156 4.93 -10.85 -46.47
N HIS A 157 3.59 -10.72 -46.45
CA HIS A 157 2.83 -9.91 -47.40
C HIS A 157 2.70 -8.43 -46.97
N VAL A 158 3.14 -8.10 -45.75
CA VAL A 158 3.17 -6.74 -45.17
C VAL A 158 4.58 -6.38 -44.69
N ASP A 159 5.29 -7.35 -44.12
CA ASP A 159 6.62 -7.22 -43.57
C ASP A 159 7.71 -7.51 -44.62
N SER A 160 8.76 -6.69 -44.64
CA SER A 160 10.00 -6.98 -45.36
C SER A 160 11.21 -6.58 -44.53
N GLU A 161 12.37 -7.16 -44.83
CA GLU A 161 13.64 -6.81 -44.17
C GLU A 161 13.96 -5.32 -44.29
N ASP A 162 13.57 -4.70 -45.42
CA ASP A 162 13.83 -3.29 -45.72
C ASP A 162 12.84 -2.32 -45.06
N SER A 163 11.60 -2.76 -44.81
CA SER A 163 10.52 -1.92 -44.29
C SER A 163 10.30 -2.07 -42.78
N LYS A 164 10.63 -3.22 -42.19
CA LYS A 164 10.36 -3.50 -40.78
C LYS A 164 11.27 -2.65 -39.89
N ARG A 165 10.69 -2.04 -38.86
CA ARG A 165 11.40 -1.17 -37.91
C ARG A 165 11.18 -1.71 -36.50
N CYS A 166 12.25 -2.12 -35.85
CA CYS A 166 12.18 -2.65 -34.49
C CYS A 166 12.13 -1.56 -33.43
N TYR A 167 12.59 -0.35 -33.74
CA TYR A 167 12.58 0.78 -32.83
C TYR A 167 12.24 2.06 -33.59
N ASP A 168 11.70 3.04 -32.89
CA ASP A 168 11.54 4.40 -33.41
C ASP A 168 12.89 5.14 -33.47
N ALA A 169 12.88 6.39 -33.95
CA ALA A 169 14.08 7.22 -34.08
C ALA A 169 14.80 7.53 -32.75
N ARG A 170 14.18 7.27 -31.59
CA ARG A 170 14.73 7.45 -30.24
C ARG A 170 14.98 6.12 -29.52
N GLY A 171 14.90 5.00 -30.22
CA GLY A 171 15.14 3.68 -29.67
C GLY A 171 13.98 3.15 -28.82
N VAL A 172 12.75 3.67 -28.95
CA VAL A 172 11.58 3.12 -28.26
C VAL A 172 11.06 1.91 -29.06
N PRO A 173 10.82 0.74 -28.43
CA PRO A 173 10.41 -0.47 -29.12
C PRO A 173 9.15 -0.29 -29.96
N MET A 174 9.17 -0.73 -31.22
CA MET A 174 8.01 -0.76 -32.10
C MET A 174 7.38 -2.16 -32.13
N PRO A 175 6.11 -2.29 -32.54
CA PRO A 175 5.50 -3.58 -32.80
C PRO A 175 6.35 -4.38 -33.80
N VAL A 176 6.46 -5.69 -33.56
CA VAL A 176 7.17 -6.64 -34.43
C VAL A 176 6.24 -7.70 -34.99
N SER A 177 5.01 -7.76 -34.48
CA SER A 177 3.91 -8.60 -34.93
C SER A 177 2.61 -7.87 -34.68
N TRP A 178 1.56 -8.29 -35.36
CA TRP A 178 0.20 -7.85 -35.08
C TRP A 178 -0.77 -9.00 -35.34
N ASP A 179 -1.85 -9.05 -34.55
CA ASP A 179 -2.99 -9.92 -34.84
C ASP A 179 -4.26 -9.06 -34.94
N TYR A 180 -5.28 -9.52 -35.66
CA TYR A 180 -6.62 -8.97 -35.58
C TYR A 180 -7.33 -9.40 -34.29
N ASP A 181 -7.98 -8.44 -33.61
CA ASP A 181 -8.70 -8.66 -32.35
C ASP A 181 -10.03 -9.41 -32.56
N GLU A 182 -10.02 -10.71 -32.27
CA GLU A 182 -11.20 -11.57 -32.31
C GLU A 182 -12.20 -11.33 -31.18
N THR A 183 -11.77 -10.69 -30.09
CA THR A 183 -12.60 -10.49 -28.89
C THR A 183 -13.69 -9.45 -29.15
N LEU A 184 -13.31 -8.37 -29.82
CA LEU A 184 -14.14 -7.19 -29.98
C LEU A 184 -14.56 -6.90 -31.41
N TYR A 185 -13.71 -7.19 -32.41
CA TYR A 185 -13.88 -6.62 -33.76
C TYR A 185 -14.00 -7.64 -34.88
N TYR A 186 -13.19 -8.70 -34.85
CA TYR A 186 -13.06 -9.62 -35.98
C TYR A 186 -13.57 -11.02 -35.66
N LYS A 187 -13.87 -11.78 -36.71
CA LYS A 187 -13.91 -13.24 -36.67
C LYS A 187 -12.80 -13.73 -37.61
N CYS A 188 -11.90 -14.56 -37.09
CA CYS A 188 -10.76 -15.07 -37.84
C CYS A 188 -10.88 -16.57 -38.07
N ASP A 189 -10.85 -16.98 -39.34
CA ASP A 189 -10.94 -18.40 -39.73
C ASP A 189 -9.56 -18.91 -40.17
N GLN A 190 -9.07 -19.97 -39.53
CA GLN A 190 -7.78 -20.60 -39.85
C GLN A 190 -7.82 -21.26 -41.24
N LEU A 191 -6.87 -20.91 -42.11
CA LEU A 191 -6.91 -21.24 -43.53
C LEU A 191 -6.19 -22.55 -43.90
N ASN A 192 -5.32 -23.05 -43.04
CA ASN A 192 -4.54 -24.26 -43.26
C ASN A 192 -5.12 -25.49 -42.55
N LEU A 193 -6.41 -25.50 -42.22
CA LEU A 193 -7.08 -26.71 -41.74
C LEU A 193 -7.63 -27.53 -42.92
N LEU A 194 -7.47 -28.84 -42.85
CA LEU A 194 -8.14 -29.79 -43.74
C LEU A 194 -9.65 -29.81 -43.48
N ALA A 195 -10.39 -30.55 -44.31
CA ALA A 195 -11.86 -30.60 -44.25
C ALA A 195 -12.40 -31.14 -42.91
N ASP A 196 -11.58 -31.83 -42.13
CA ASP A 196 -11.92 -32.30 -40.78
C ASP A 196 -11.90 -31.19 -39.71
N GLY A 197 -11.45 -29.99 -40.08
CA GLY A 197 -11.33 -28.82 -39.20
C GLY A 197 -10.31 -28.98 -38.07
N LYS A 198 -9.40 -29.96 -38.16
CA LYS A 198 -8.43 -30.28 -37.11
C LYS A 198 -7.03 -30.53 -37.63
N THR A 199 -6.90 -31.19 -38.77
CA THR A 199 -5.60 -31.55 -39.32
C THR A 199 -5.01 -30.36 -40.08
N VAL A 200 -3.74 -30.05 -39.81
CA VAL A 200 -3.03 -28.92 -40.44
C VAL A 200 -2.45 -29.35 -41.79
N ASP A 201 -2.77 -28.59 -42.84
CA ASP A 201 -2.17 -28.68 -44.16
C ASP A 201 -0.85 -27.88 -44.18
N THR A 202 0.27 -28.60 -44.06
CA THR A 202 1.61 -27.99 -44.05
C THR A 202 2.01 -27.40 -45.40
N SER A 203 1.27 -27.66 -46.49
CA SER A 203 1.53 -27.03 -47.79
C SER A 203 1.08 -25.57 -47.86
N ILE A 204 0.34 -25.10 -46.85
CA ILE A 204 -0.13 -23.71 -46.71
C ILE A 204 0.53 -23.07 -45.48
N PRO A 205 1.83 -22.71 -45.58
CA PRO A 205 2.59 -22.17 -44.44
C PRO A 205 2.29 -20.71 -44.14
N ASP A 206 1.72 -19.96 -45.10
CA ASP A 206 1.47 -18.51 -44.96
C ASP A 206 0.27 -18.02 -45.78
N CYS A 207 -0.05 -16.73 -45.65
CA CYS A 207 -1.16 -16.08 -46.37
C CYS A 207 -0.98 -16.04 -47.89
N ASN A 208 0.26 -15.92 -48.41
CA ASN A 208 0.51 -15.95 -49.85
C ASN A 208 0.27 -17.35 -50.41
N ALA A 209 0.75 -18.38 -49.72
CA ALA A 209 0.48 -19.77 -50.05
C ALA A 209 -1.03 -20.08 -49.98
N ALA A 210 -1.76 -19.47 -49.05
CA ALA A 210 -3.22 -19.61 -48.98
C ALA A 210 -3.92 -18.99 -50.21
N VAL A 211 -3.39 -17.89 -50.75
CA VAL A 211 -3.86 -17.33 -52.04
C VAL A 211 -3.56 -18.28 -53.19
N THR A 212 -2.33 -18.80 -53.29
CA THR A 212 -1.94 -19.76 -54.33
C THR A 212 -2.77 -21.04 -54.28
N ALA A 213 -3.07 -21.54 -53.08
CA ALA A 213 -3.89 -22.71 -52.83
C ALA A 213 -5.41 -22.44 -52.97
N LYS A 214 -5.81 -21.20 -53.32
CA LYS A 214 -7.22 -20.76 -53.44
C LYS A 214 -8.04 -20.94 -52.16
N LYS A 215 -7.39 -20.95 -51.00
CA LYS A 215 -8.03 -20.92 -49.68
C LYS A 215 -8.33 -19.48 -49.24
N LEU A 216 -7.59 -18.51 -49.79
CA LEU A 216 -7.77 -17.08 -49.56
C LEU A 216 -8.01 -16.36 -50.89
N ASP A 217 -9.09 -15.58 -50.99
CA ASP A 217 -9.26 -14.64 -52.11
C ASP A 217 -8.18 -13.55 -52.01
N ALA A 218 -7.44 -13.36 -53.10
CA ALA A 218 -6.32 -12.43 -53.19
C ALA A 218 -6.68 -11.01 -52.75
N LYS A 219 -7.94 -10.56 -52.89
CA LYS A 219 -8.34 -9.21 -52.45
C LYS A 219 -8.29 -9.03 -50.93
N TYR A 220 -8.45 -10.11 -50.15
CA TYR A 220 -8.40 -10.06 -48.68
C TYR A 220 -7.01 -10.32 -48.10
N LEU A 221 -5.95 -10.32 -48.94
CA LEU A 221 -4.60 -10.63 -48.48
C LEU A 221 -4.19 -9.82 -47.24
N TYR A 222 -4.47 -8.50 -47.19
CA TYR A 222 -4.13 -7.66 -46.04
C TYR A 222 -4.94 -7.92 -44.77
N PHE A 223 -6.02 -8.70 -44.86
CA PHE A 223 -6.83 -9.14 -43.73
C PHE A 223 -6.55 -10.60 -43.36
N CYS A 224 -5.43 -11.14 -43.85
CA CYS A 224 -4.89 -12.41 -43.39
C CYS A 224 -3.72 -12.15 -42.44
N ASP A 225 -3.73 -12.74 -41.26
CA ASP A 225 -2.62 -12.66 -40.32
C ASP A 225 -2.02 -14.02 -39.97
N MET A 226 -0.76 -13.98 -39.56
CA MET A 226 0.00 -15.14 -39.13
C MET A 226 0.08 -15.19 -37.60
N ARG A 227 -0.96 -15.74 -36.98
CA ARG A 227 -1.01 -15.96 -35.52
C ARG A 227 -0.55 -17.35 -35.12
N ARG A 228 -0.12 -17.51 -33.88
CA ARG A 228 0.36 -18.80 -33.36
C ARG A 228 -0.81 -19.71 -32.96
N ALA A 229 -0.89 -20.89 -33.59
CA ALA A 229 -1.71 -22.01 -33.16
C ALA A 229 -0.81 -23.02 -32.42
N GLY A 230 -0.79 -22.94 -31.10
CA GLY A 230 0.23 -23.63 -30.28
C GLY A 230 1.60 -22.96 -30.45
N THR A 231 2.60 -23.70 -30.94
CA THR A 231 3.95 -23.17 -31.18
C THR A 231 4.21 -22.75 -32.62
N ALA A 232 3.36 -23.16 -33.56
CA ALA A 232 3.51 -22.91 -35.00
C ALA A 232 2.68 -21.70 -35.44
N LEU A 233 3.14 -20.99 -36.46
CA LEU A 233 2.35 -19.95 -37.13
C LEU A 233 1.35 -20.57 -38.09
N ALA A 234 0.15 -20.00 -38.17
CA ALA A 234 -0.89 -20.43 -39.07
C ALA A 234 -1.62 -19.22 -39.68
N PRO A 235 -1.92 -19.24 -40.99
CA PRO A 235 -2.64 -18.15 -41.66
C PRO A 235 -4.11 -18.14 -41.25
N HIS A 236 -4.64 -16.97 -40.89
CA HIS A 236 -6.05 -16.78 -40.54
C HIS A 236 -6.64 -15.61 -41.34
N LEU A 237 -7.81 -15.81 -41.95
CA LEU A 237 -8.56 -14.72 -42.59
C LEU A 237 -9.49 -14.07 -41.57
N CYS A 238 -9.31 -12.78 -41.34
CA CYS A 238 -10.07 -11.99 -40.38
C CYS A 238 -11.03 -11.03 -41.06
N LYS A 239 -12.32 -11.15 -40.77
CA LYS A 239 -13.37 -10.25 -41.29
C LYS A 239 -14.14 -9.61 -40.14
N PRO A 240 -14.77 -8.42 -40.35
CA PRO A 240 -15.62 -7.81 -39.34
C PRO A 240 -16.60 -8.83 -38.79
N SER A 241 -16.66 -8.95 -37.46
CA SER A 241 -17.42 -10.02 -36.83
C SER A 241 -18.91 -9.85 -37.12
N PRO A 242 -19.59 -10.85 -37.72
CA PRO A 242 -21.03 -10.76 -37.97
C PRO A 242 -21.85 -10.92 -36.69
N SER A 243 -21.24 -11.41 -35.60
CA SER A 243 -21.93 -11.64 -34.32
C SER A 243 -21.98 -10.40 -33.43
N LYS A 244 -21.29 -9.32 -33.79
CA LYS A 244 -21.29 -8.06 -33.04
C LYS A 244 -22.04 -6.99 -33.84
N THR A 245 -22.99 -6.32 -33.21
CA THR A 245 -23.82 -5.29 -33.85
C THR A 245 -23.01 -4.14 -34.42
N THR A 246 -21.90 -3.77 -33.77
CA THR A 246 -21.02 -2.67 -34.20
C THR A 246 -20.18 -3.00 -35.43
N THR A 247 -19.84 -4.27 -35.68
CA THR A 247 -19.01 -4.67 -36.82
C THR A 247 -19.78 -5.33 -37.94
N ALA A 248 -20.95 -5.92 -37.66
CA ALA A 248 -21.83 -6.51 -38.66
C ALA A 248 -22.35 -5.48 -39.69
N VAL A 249 -22.36 -4.19 -39.32
CA VAL A 249 -22.76 -3.08 -40.20
C VAL A 249 -21.66 -2.62 -41.16
N LEU A 250 -20.41 -3.07 -40.97
CA LEU A 250 -19.26 -2.71 -41.81
C LEU A 250 -19.21 -3.61 -43.05
N THR A 251 -20.06 -3.28 -44.02
CA THR A 251 -20.32 -4.12 -45.20
C THR A 251 -19.67 -3.60 -46.49
N GLU A 252 -19.19 -2.35 -46.49
CA GLU A 252 -18.53 -1.76 -47.66
C GLU A 252 -17.03 -2.06 -47.65
N GLU A 253 -16.50 -2.65 -48.73
CA GLU A 253 -15.08 -2.91 -48.91
C GLU A 253 -14.39 -1.72 -49.60
N LYS A 254 -13.47 -1.04 -48.91
CA LYS A 254 -12.61 -0.02 -49.51
C LYS A 254 -11.37 -0.69 -50.09
N LEU A 255 -11.12 -0.45 -51.38
CA LEU A 255 -10.02 -1.06 -52.13
C LEU A 255 -8.87 -0.06 -52.38
N ASP A 256 -7.64 -0.56 -52.42
CA ASP A 256 -6.49 0.18 -52.96
C ASP A 256 -6.44 0.11 -54.50
N SER A 257 -5.45 0.77 -55.09
CA SER A 257 -5.23 0.78 -56.55
C SER A 257 -4.88 -0.59 -57.14
N ALA A 258 -4.48 -1.56 -56.31
CA ALA A 258 -4.21 -2.94 -56.70
C ALA A 258 -5.43 -3.87 -56.47
N GLY A 259 -6.59 -3.32 -56.09
CA GLY A 259 -7.82 -4.08 -55.85
C GLY A 259 -7.80 -4.89 -54.54
N LYS A 260 -6.92 -4.55 -53.59
CA LYS A 260 -6.87 -5.18 -52.26
C LYS A 260 -7.74 -4.41 -51.27
N VAL A 261 -8.46 -5.12 -50.41
CA VAL A 261 -9.25 -4.52 -49.34
C VAL A 261 -8.31 -3.90 -48.31
N ILE A 262 -8.47 -2.61 -48.04
CA ILE A 262 -7.71 -1.85 -47.03
C ILE A 262 -8.56 -1.43 -45.82
N ALA A 263 -9.89 -1.45 -45.95
CA ALA A 263 -10.80 -1.23 -44.84
C ALA A 263 -12.20 -1.81 -45.13
N PHE A 264 -12.93 -2.11 -44.05
CA PHE A 264 -14.38 -2.34 -44.07
C PHE A 264 -15.08 -1.14 -43.46
N ALA A 265 -16.04 -0.54 -44.18
CA ALA A 265 -16.71 0.69 -43.79
C ALA A 265 -18.22 0.51 -43.64
N HIS A 266 -18.81 1.37 -42.81
CA HIS A 266 -20.24 1.51 -42.71
C HIS A 266 -20.74 2.32 -43.93
N PRO A 267 -21.64 1.78 -44.76
CA PRO A 267 -22.06 2.46 -45.99
C PRO A 267 -22.83 3.77 -45.72
N ASN A 268 -23.67 3.81 -44.69
CA ASN A 268 -24.46 4.99 -44.31
C ASN A 268 -24.51 5.18 -42.77
N PRO A 269 -23.44 5.66 -42.12
CA PRO A 269 -23.40 5.72 -40.66
C PRO A 269 -24.33 6.83 -40.11
N PRO A 270 -25.22 6.52 -39.15
CA PRO A 270 -25.98 7.55 -38.44
C PRO A 270 -25.07 8.59 -37.76
N ALA A 271 -25.58 9.80 -37.57
CA ALA A 271 -24.86 10.84 -36.83
C ALA A 271 -24.50 10.35 -35.41
N GLY A 272 -23.24 10.51 -35.02
CA GLY A 272 -22.73 10.04 -33.71
C GLY A 272 -22.24 8.59 -33.68
N THR A 273 -22.18 7.89 -34.82
CA THR A 273 -21.63 6.53 -34.90
C THR A 273 -20.15 6.52 -34.49
N SER A 274 -19.82 5.72 -33.48
CA SER A 274 -18.46 5.65 -32.90
C SER A 274 -17.49 4.77 -33.69
N LEU A 275 -17.99 3.82 -34.48
CA LEU A 275 -17.22 2.93 -35.35
C LEU A 275 -17.77 3.00 -36.78
N THR A 276 -17.10 3.78 -37.62
CA THR A 276 -17.48 3.97 -39.03
C THR A 276 -16.66 3.13 -39.99
N GLU A 277 -15.45 2.72 -39.59
CA GLU A 277 -14.60 1.85 -40.39
C GLU A 277 -13.64 1.03 -39.51
N LEU A 278 -13.21 -0.11 -40.06
CA LEU A 278 -12.12 -0.94 -39.57
C LEU A 278 -11.07 -1.08 -40.67
N LYS A 279 -9.87 -0.56 -40.42
CA LYS A 279 -8.74 -0.60 -41.37
C LYS A 279 -7.94 -1.89 -41.22
N ARG A 280 -7.16 -2.22 -42.25
CA ARG A 280 -6.14 -3.27 -42.15
C ARG A 280 -5.17 -2.96 -41.00
N CYS A 281 -4.74 -3.99 -40.29
CA CYS A 281 -3.72 -3.85 -39.26
C CYS A 281 -2.32 -3.71 -39.89
N THR A 282 -1.44 -3.01 -39.19
CA THR A 282 -0.05 -2.78 -39.61
C THR A 282 0.86 -2.76 -38.38
N LEU A 283 2.17 -2.71 -38.59
CA LEU A 283 3.13 -2.44 -37.50
C LEU A 283 3.23 -0.94 -37.11
N SER A 284 2.47 -0.08 -37.79
CA SER A 284 2.49 1.37 -37.55
C SER A 284 1.51 1.75 -36.46
N LEU A 285 1.98 2.40 -35.41
CA LEU A 285 1.12 2.87 -34.32
C LEU A 285 0.50 4.24 -34.61
N GLU A 286 -0.71 4.48 -34.08
CA GLU A 286 -1.32 5.81 -34.09
C GLU A 286 -0.72 6.68 -32.98
N LEU A 287 -0.55 7.99 -33.21
CA LEU A 287 -0.07 8.92 -32.18
C LEU A 287 -1.21 9.37 -31.27
N LYS A 288 -1.00 9.28 -29.96
CA LYS A 288 -1.91 9.85 -28.97
C LYS A 288 -1.68 11.36 -28.90
N ASN A 289 -2.71 12.15 -29.21
CA ASN A 289 -2.67 13.62 -29.24
C ASN A 289 -1.59 14.21 -30.17
N GLY A 290 -1.15 13.45 -31.19
CA GLY A 290 -0.09 13.89 -32.11
C GLY A 290 1.31 13.97 -31.46
N ILE A 291 1.51 13.36 -30.29
CA ILE A 291 2.78 13.41 -29.56
C ILE A 291 3.61 12.17 -29.91
N GLU A 292 4.78 12.38 -30.52
CA GLU A 292 5.76 11.31 -30.75
C GLU A 292 6.21 10.65 -29.44
N GLY A 293 6.38 9.33 -29.43
CA GLY A 293 6.64 8.58 -28.20
C GLY A 293 5.39 8.16 -27.42
N SER A 294 4.24 8.77 -27.71
CA SER A 294 2.94 8.47 -27.10
C SER A 294 2.00 7.87 -28.14
N TYR A 295 1.66 6.60 -27.98
CA TYR A 295 0.97 5.85 -29.02
C TYR A 295 -0.36 5.27 -28.54
N ALA A 296 -1.31 5.15 -29.45
CA ALA A 296 -2.56 4.45 -29.29
C ALA A 296 -2.57 3.20 -30.19
N PRO A 297 -3.21 2.10 -29.74
CA PRO A 297 -3.41 0.93 -30.60
C PRO A 297 -4.22 1.30 -31.83
N GLN A 298 -3.87 0.70 -32.97
CA GLN A 298 -4.76 0.69 -34.11
C GLN A 298 -6.05 -0.03 -33.75
N ARG A 299 -7.19 0.56 -34.11
CA ARG A 299 -8.49 0.00 -33.71
C ARG A 299 -8.70 -1.39 -34.32
N GLY A 300 -8.87 -2.39 -33.45
CA GLY A 300 -9.08 -3.78 -33.82
C GLY A 300 -7.80 -4.56 -34.11
N CYS A 301 -6.65 -3.99 -33.78
CA CYS A 301 -5.33 -4.61 -33.92
C CYS A 301 -4.72 -4.88 -32.55
N LEU A 302 -4.02 -6.02 -32.45
CA LEU A 302 -3.22 -6.43 -31.31
C LEU A 302 -1.75 -6.34 -31.72
N GLU A 303 -1.14 -5.18 -31.49
CA GLU A 303 0.22 -4.88 -31.93
C GLU A 303 1.22 -5.25 -30.83
N ARG A 304 2.06 -6.26 -31.05
CA ARG A 304 2.97 -6.77 -30.02
C ARG A 304 4.40 -6.44 -30.39
N GLU A 305 5.14 -5.89 -29.44
CA GLU A 305 6.60 -5.85 -29.52
C GLU A 305 7.18 -7.26 -29.31
N GLY A 306 8.49 -7.40 -29.44
CA GLY A 306 9.24 -8.62 -29.14
C GLY A 306 9.85 -8.61 -27.73
N PHE A 307 10.80 -9.50 -27.51
CA PHE A 307 11.53 -9.59 -26.23
C PHE A 307 12.97 -9.09 -26.35
N VAL A 308 13.57 -8.76 -25.21
CA VAL A 308 15.02 -8.59 -25.06
C VAL A 308 15.51 -9.38 -23.86
N LYS A 309 16.80 -9.73 -23.86
CA LYS A 309 17.47 -10.31 -22.70
C LYS A 309 17.97 -9.18 -21.79
N LYS A 310 17.81 -9.37 -20.48
CA LYS A 310 18.26 -8.43 -19.45
C LYS A 310 18.97 -9.17 -18.34
N ALA A 311 19.84 -8.46 -17.63
CA ALA A 311 20.39 -8.94 -16.37
C ALA A 311 19.26 -9.33 -15.40
N VAL A 312 19.55 -10.28 -14.52
CA VAL A 312 18.59 -10.77 -13.53
C VAL A 312 18.00 -9.62 -12.69
N PRO A 313 16.68 -9.66 -12.37
CA PRO A 313 16.06 -8.63 -11.52
C PRO A 313 16.64 -8.61 -10.11
N TYR A 314 16.43 -7.52 -9.37
CA TYR A 314 16.88 -7.41 -7.97
C TYR A 314 16.30 -8.49 -7.03
N TRP A 315 15.14 -9.07 -7.37
CA TRP A 315 14.49 -10.12 -6.57
C TRP A 315 14.99 -11.53 -6.89
N SER A 316 15.95 -11.67 -7.81
CA SER A 316 16.46 -12.93 -8.37
C SER A 316 15.40 -13.77 -9.10
N ALA A 317 15.76 -14.34 -10.25
CA ALA A 317 14.89 -15.20 -11.07
C ALA A 317 15.49 -16.59 -11.35
N GLY A 318 16.52 -17.00 -10.61
CA GLY A 318 17.13 -18.34 -10.74
C GLY A 318 18.16 -18.50 -11.86
N GLY A 319 18.57 -17.42 -12.52
CA GLY A 319 19.64 -17.39 -13.54
C GLY A 319 20.26 -15.99 -13.69
N PRO A 320 21.36 -15.83 -14.46
CA PRO A 320 22.05 -14.54 -14.61
C PRO A 320 21.32 -13.55 -15.54
N GLU A 321 20.46 -14.05 -16.42
CA GLU A 321 19.68 -13.27 -17.38
C GLU A 321 18.23 -13.73 -17.44
N VAL A 322 17.34 -12.82 -17.85
CA VAL A 322 15.91 -13.05 -18.04
C VAL A 322 15.42 -12.47 -19.36
N TYR A 323 14.37 -13.07 -19.91
CA TYR A 323 13.64 -12.55 -21.06
C TYR A 323 12.60 -11.54 -20.58
N VAL A 324 12.55 -10.35 -21.17
CA VAL A 324 11.62 -9.27 -20.80
C VAL A 324 11.04 -8.67 -22.08
N CYS A 325 9.73 -8.38 -22.09
CA CYS A 325 9.12 -7.68 -23.20
C CYS A 325 9.79 -6.33 -23.42
N ALA A 326 10.07 -5.97 -24.68
CA ALA A 326 10.98 -4.87 -24.98
C ALA A 326 10.51 -3.54 -24.39
N VAL A 327 9.20 -3.25 -24.38
CA VAL A 327 8.65 -2.06 -23.71
C VAL A 327 8.90 -2.08 -22.20
N ASN A 328 8.75 -3.24 -21.57
CA ASN A 328 8.99 -3.41 -20.14
C ASN A 328 10.49 -3.41 -19.79
N ALA A 329 11.36 -3.72 -20.73
CA ALA A 329 12.80 -3.78 -20.52
C ALA A 329 13.51 -2.42 -20.59
N GLN A 330 12.77 -1.32 -20.79
CA GLN A 330 13.37 0.01 -20.89
C GLN A 330 13.92 0.49 -19.54
N GLU A 331 15.08 1.14 -19.58
CA GLU A 331 15.85 1.55 -18.39
C GLU A 331 15.93 3.07 -18.23
N ARG A 332 15.26 3.83 -19.10
CA ARG A 332 15.35 5.29 -19.16
C ARG A 332 14.89 5.96 -17.87
N SER A 333 15.52 7.08 -17.53
CA SER A 333 15.08 7.98 -16.46
C SER A 333 14.00 8.96 -16.92
N GLU A 334 13.92 9.22 -18.23
CA GLU A 334 12.98 10.16 -18.84
C GLU A 334 12.47 9.65 -20.20
N ASN A 335 11.27 10.08 -20.59
CA ASN A 335 10.76 9.89 -21.94
C ASN A 335 11.64 10.68 -22.93
N PRO A 336 12.18 10.04 -23.98
CA PRO A 336 13.14 10.69 -24.88
C PRO A 336 12.52 11.78 -25.77
N TRP A 337 11.19 11.79 -25.91
CA TRP A 337 10.43 12.75 -26.70
C TRP A 337 9.89 13.90 -25.83
N THR A 338 9.17 13.58 -24.74
CA THR A 338 8.51 14.60 -23.90
C THR A 338 9.38 15.13 -22.77
N LYS A 339 10.51 14.47 -22.47
CA LYS A 339 11.38 14.76 -21.32
C LYS A 339 10.73 14.59 -19.95
N GLU A 340 9.57 13.95 -19.90
CA GLU A 340 8.89 13.63 -18.65
C GLU A 340 9.62 12.51 -17.89
N SER A 341 9.61 12.57 -16.56
CA SER A 341 10.33 11.60 -15.73
C SER A 341 9.63 10.22 -15.67
N CYS A 342 10.44 9.17 -15.87
CA CYS A 342 10.08 7.77 -15.69
C CYS A 342 10.14 7.31 -14.23
N THR A 343 10.46 8.20 -13.28
CA THR A 343 10.54 7.88 -11.84
C THR A 343 9.28 8.27 -11.07
N THR A 344 8.24 8.69 -11.76
CA THR A 344 6.92 9.00 -11.19
C THR A 344 5.94 7.89 -11.52
N SER A 345 4.79 7.82 -10.83
CA SER A 345 3.76 6.82 -11.12
C SER A 345 3.27 6.83 -12.58
N ARG A 346 3.49 7.93 -13.32
CA ARG A 346 3.17 8.08 -14.74
C ARG A 346 3.95 7.11 -15.64
N PHE A 347 5.07 6.55 -15.19
CA PHE A 347 5.86 5.59 -15.97
C PHE A 347 5.03 4.37 -16.42
N THR A 348 4.03 3.98 -15.62
CA THR A 348 3.10 2.89 -15.94
C THR A 348 2.33 3.14 -17.23
N GLY A 349 2.08 4.41 -17.55
CA GLY A 349 1.41 4.87 -18.77
C GLY A 349 2.35 5.11 -19.94
N ASP A 350 3.67 4.95 -19.79
CA ASP A 350 4.66 5.35 -20.78
C ASP A 350 5.50 4.16 -21.27
N ARG A 351 5.39 3.87 -22.58
CA ARG A 351 6.09 2.74 -23.21
C ARG A 351 7.61 2.93 -23.31
N SER A 352 8.10 4.16 -23.20
CA SER A 352 9.53 4.46 -23.25
C SER A 352 10.23 4.23 -21.91
N CYS A 353 9.44 4.14 -20.82
CA CYS A 353 9.95 4.10 -19.46
C CYS A 353 10.29 2.68 -18.98
N GLY A 354 9.46 1.67 -19.21
CA GLY A 354 9.74 0.28 -18.79
C GLY A 354 9.93 0.08 -17.27
N CYS A 355 10.63 -0.99 -16.88
CA CYS A 355 10.87 -1.39 -15.50
C CYS A 355 12.15 -0.82 -14.88
N GLY A 356 12.96 -0.05 -15.61
CA GLY A 356 14.23 0.44 -15.09
C GLY A 356 15.33 -0.62 -15.07
N GLU A 357 16.55 -0.17 -14.81
CA GLU A 357 17.72 -1.02 -14.63
C GLU A 357 17.46 -2.09 -13.56
N ASN A 358 17.86 -3.34 -13.83
CA ASN A 358 17.60 -4.50 -12.96
C ASN A 358 16.12 -4.65 -12.54
N MET A 359 15.21 -4.15 -13.38
CA MET A 359 13.76 -4.11 -13.19
C MET A 359 13.30 -3.38 -11.92
N ARG A 360 14.06 -2.36 -11.48
CA ARG A 360 13.82 -1.65 -10.21
C ARG A 360 12.44 -1.02 -10.02
N ARG A 361 11.75 -0.63 -11.07
CA ARG A 361 10.39 -0.03 -10.98
C ARG A 361 9.29 -1.09 -10.93
N CYS A 362 9.64 -2.36 -11.11
CA CYS A 362 8.70 -3.47 -11.17
C CYS A 362 8.85 -4.43 -9.99
N GLU A 363 7.88 -5.31 -9.82
CA GLU A 363 7.83 -6.30 -8.76
C GLU A 363 7.71 -7.71 -9.31
N ALA A 364 8.22 -8.68 -8.54
CA ALA A 364 8.22 -10.08 -8.90
C ALA A 364 6.82 -10.61 -9.23
N PRO A 365 6.72 -11.64 -10.10
CA PRO A 365 5.50 -12.42 -10.24
C PRO A 365 4.98 -12.89 -8.88
N GLY A 366 3.66 -13.00 -8.76
CA GLY A 366 3.01 -13.37 -7.49
C GLY A 366 2.85 -12.24 -6.48
N GLY A 367 3.49 -11.08 -6.67
CA GLY A 367 3.47 -9.99 -5.69
C GLY A 367 4.38 -10.25 -4.49
N ALA A 368 5.30 -11.21 -4.59
CA ALA A 368 6.19 -11.60 -3.50
C ALA A 368 7.03 -10.43 -2.97
N THR A 369 7.43 -9.49 -3.84
CA THR A 369 8.14 -8.29 -3.41
C THR A 369 7.31 -7.41 -2.49
N HIS A 370 6.07 -7.09 -2.90
CA HIS A 370 5.14 -6.31 -2.10
C HIS A 370 4.90 -6.96 -0.74
N THR A 371 4.60 -8.26 -0.72
CA THR A 371 4.37 -9.00 0.51
C THR A 371 5.58 -8.95 1.44
N ALA A 372 6.80 -9.12 0.91
CA ALA A 372 8.02 -9.06 1.71
C ALA A 372 8.27 -7.66 2.29
N ARG A 373 8.02 -6.59 1.53
CA ARG A 373 8.14 -5.20 1.99
C ARG A 373 7.12 -4.88 3.07
N VAL A 374 5.86 -5.26 2.88
CA VAL A 374 4.79 -5.05 3.86
C VAL A 374 5.04 -5.84 5.14
N ALA A 375 5.54 -7.08 5.05
CA ALA A 375 5.96 -7.85 6.21
C ALA A 375 7.08 -7.13 6.98
N ALA A 376 8.08 -6.59 6.26
CA ALA A 376 9.17 -5.87 6.88
C ALA A 376 8.72 -4.53 7.53
N PHE A 377 7.81 -3.77 6.91
CA PHE A 377 7.22 -2.60 7.56
C PHE A 377 6.54 -2.95 8.89
N ASN A 378 5.79 -4.07 8.93
CA ASN A 378 5.10 -4.51 10.13
C ASN A 378 6.07 -4.88 11.26
N GLU A 379 7.24 -5.40 10.92
CA GLU A 379 8.25 -5.86 11.89
C GLU A 379 9.19 -4.75 12.37
N GLU A 380 9.49 -3.74 11.55
CA GLU A 380 10.33 -2.58 11.92
C GLU A 380 9.98 -1.98 13.32
N PRO A 381 8.72 -1.63 13.64
CA PRO A 381 8.38 -1.08 14.95
C PRO A 381 8.59 -2.07 16.10
N GLU A 382 8.44 -3.37 15.85
CA GLU A 382 8.73 -4.41 16.85
C GLU A 382 10.24 -4.46 17.14
N ARG A 383 11.09 -4.30 16.12
CA ARG A 383 12.55 -4.25 16.28
C ARG A 383 13.01 -3.00 17.04
N ILE A 384 12.37 -1.85 16.80
CA ILE A 384 12.61 -0.61 17.57
C ILE A 384 12.31 -0.84 19.05
N ALA A 385 11.13 -1.40 19.36
CA ALA A 385 10.72 -1.65 20.74
C ALA A 385 11.59 -2.73 21.43
N ASP A 386 11.89 -3.82 20.72
CA ASP A 386 12.78 -4.89 21.19
C ASP A 386 14.14 -4.35 21.59
N ALA A 387 14.73 -3.47 20.78
CA ALA A 387 16.03 -2.89 21.06
C ALA A 387 16.02 -1.98 22.31
N VAL A 388 14.96 -1.19 22.52
CA VAL A 388 14.82 -0.37 23.74
C VAL A 388 14.75 -1.25 24.98
N VAL A 389 13.96 -2.33 24.95
CA VAL A 389 13.82 -3.25 26.09
C VAL A 389 15.10 -4.07 26.32
N LYS A 390 15.74 -4.56 25.26
CA LYS A 390 17.00 -5.32 25.36
C LYS A 390 18.12 -4.52 25.99
N ASN A 391 18.26 -3.26 25.57
CA ASN A 391 19.32 -2.38 26.07
C ASN A 391 18.98 -1.70 27.39
N ASP A 392 17.80 -1.96 27.97
CA ASP A 392 17.30 -1.32 29.20
C ASP A 392 17.32 0.22 29.10
N GLU A 393 16.95 0.72 27.92
CA GLU A 393 16.77 2.15 27.67
C GLU A 393 15.45 2.65 28.30
N PRO A 394 15.32 3.95 28.61
CA PRO A 394 14.05 4.54 29.01
C PRO A 394 12.92 4.12 28.06
N TYR A 395 11.86 3.55 28.60
CA TYR A 395 10.83 2.88 27.78
C TYR A 395 10.25 3.78 26.70
N PHE A 396 10.03 5.06 27.00
CA PHE A 396 9.46 6.01 26.03
C PHE A 396 10.42 6.37 24.88
N ASN A 397 11.67 5.87 24.89
CA ASN A 397 12.54 5.89 23.71
C ASN A 397 11.96 5.10 22.55
N ILE A 398 11.02 4.16 22.75
CA ILE A 398 10.28 3.54 21.64
C ILE A 398 9.56 4.59 20.79
N LEU A 399 9.23 5.76 21.36
CA LEU A 399 8.51 6.84 20.70
C LEU A 399 9.43 7.96 20.20
N THR A 400 10.66 8.07 20.69
CA THR A 400 11.53 9.22 20.41
C THR A 400 12.83 8.86 19.71
N THR A 401 13.26 7.59 19.74
CA THR A 401 14.53 7.18 19.14
C THR A 401 14.57 7.37 17.63
N ARG A 402 15.75 7.72 17.10
CA ARG A 402 16.03 7.69 15.65
C ARG A 402 16.59 6.35 15.20
N ARG A 403 16.94 5.45 16.12
CA ARG A 403 17.37 4.09 15.76
C ARG A 403 16.21 3.38 15.09
N SER A 404 16.49 2.79 13.93
CA SER A 404 15.59 1.84 13.29
C SER A 404 16.40 0.68 12.70
N PHE A 405 15.71 -0.24 12.02
CA PHE A 405 16.28 -1.46 11.49
C PHE A 405 15.80 -1.69 10.06
N VAL A 406 16.69 -2.22 9.22
CA VAL A 406 16.36 -2.69 7.88
C VAL A 406 16.77 -4.14 7.71
N ASN A 407 15.95 -4.90 7.00
CA ASN A 407 16.33 -6.17 6.41
C ASN A 407 16.52 -6.01 4.89
N GLY A 408 16.79 -7.10 4.16
CA GLY A 408 16.98 -7.09 2.71
C GLY A 408 15.90 -6.31 1.94
N PRO A 409 14.59 -6.62 2.12
CA PRO A 409 13.50 -5.89 1.49
C PRO A 409 13.47 -4.37 1.76
N LEU A 410 13.70 -3.92 3.01
CA LEU A 410 13.68 -2.49 3.34
C LEU A 410 14.96 -1.77 2.90
N SER A 411 16.12 -2.40 3.05
CA SER A 411 17.41 -1.88 2.58
C SER A 411 17.32 -1.56 1.09
N GLN A 412 16.84 -2.54 0.31
CA GLN A 412 16.64 -2.41 -1.12
C GLN A 412 15.63 -1.31 -1.49
N LEU A 413 14.48 -1.22 -0.79
CA LEU A 413 13.45 -0.22 -1.04
C LEU A 413 13.91 1.21 -0.72
N TYR A 414 14.62 1.40 0.40
CA TYR A 414 15.02 2.73 0.86
C TYR A 414 16.26 3.26 0.15
N ARG A 415 17.18 2.39 -0.30
CA ARG A 415 18.39 2.79 -1.03
C ARG A 415 18.11 3.16 -2.49
N ASP A 416 17.05 2.62 -3.10
CA ASP A 416 16.68 2.90 -4.48
C ASP A 416 15.32 3.61 -4.55
N GLY A 417 15.36 4.94 -4.69
CA GLY A 417 14.16 5.78 -4.74
C GLY A 417 13.23 5.54 -5.94
N GLN A 418 13.59 4.65 -6.88
CA GLN A 418 12.72 4.23 -7.98
C GLN A 418 11.94 2.95 -7.67
N GLN A 419 12.20 2.29 -6.53
CA GLN A 419 11.53 1.06 -6.13
C GLN A 419 10.12 1.31 -5.64
N GLY A 420 9.16 0.57 -6.21
CA GLY A 420 7.76 0.66 -5.79
C GLY A 420 7.13 2.04 -6.05
N VAL A 421 7.67 2.80 -7.02
CA VAL A 421 7.09 4.06 -7.49
C VAL A 421 5.62 3.85 -7.85
N GLY A 422 4.74 4.64 -7.23
CA GLY A 422 3.28 4.52 -7.43
C GLY A 422 2.61 3.39 -6.66
N VAL A 423 3.36 2.56 -5.92
CA VAL A 423 2.85 1.54 -4.99
C VAL A 423 3.02 2.02 -3.54
N PHE A 424 4.24 2.40 -3.17
CA PHE A 424 4.56 2.92 -1.85
C PHE A 424 4.72 4.43 -1.89
N SER A 425 3.83 5.13 -1.19
CA SER A 425 3.93 6.56 -0.94
C SER A 425 4.76 6.80 0.32
N LEU A 426 6.09 6.79 0.21
CA LEU A 426 7.01 6.96 1.34
C LEU A 426 8.27 7.75 0.97
N THR A 427 8.87 8.39 1.98
CA THR A 427 10.20 9.00 1.87
C THR A 427 11.22 8.07 2.53
N SER A 428 12.39 7.87 1.90
CA SER A 428 13.47 7.13 2.55
C SER A 428 13.82 7.79 3.89
N PRO A 429 13.90 7.03 4.99
CA PRO A 429 14.07 7.59 6.33
C PRO A 429 15.50 8.07 6.63
N ALA A 430 16.46 7.79 5.73
CA ALA A 430 17.83 8.26 5.79
C ALA A 430 18.44 8.29 4.37
N PRO A 431 19.54 9.05 4.15
CA PRO A 431 20.29 8.98 2.89
C PRO A 431 20.74 7.56 2.55
N ALA A 432 20.79 7.22 1.26
CA ALA A 432 21.07 5.86 0.81
C ALA A 432 22.42 5.36 1.34
N GLU A 433 23.44 6.21 1.34
CA GLU A 433 24.80 5.92 1.79
C GLU A 433 24.92 5.58 3.29
N THR A 434 23.93 5.96 4.13
CA THR A 434 23.94 5.65 5.57
C THR A 434 23.10 4.43 5.93
N LEU A 435 22.31 3.91 4.98
CA LEU A 435 21.51 2.70 5.15
C LEU A 435 22.40 1.46 4.95
N PRO A 436 22.32 0.44 5.83
CA PRO A 436 22.96 -0.85 5.60
C PRO A 436 22.57 -1.43 4.23
N ASP A 437 23.54 -1.95 3.49
CA ASP A 437 23.31 -2.63 2.20
C ASP A 437 23.13 -4.13 2.46
N VAL A 438 21.87 -4.53 2.66
CA VAL A 438 21.49 -5.92 2.98
C VAL A 438 20.91 -6.54 1.71
N PRO A 439 21.43 -7.68 1.24
CA PRO A 439 20.89 -8.35 0.05
C PRO A 439 19.40 -8.62 0.18
N TYR A 440 18.64 -8.38 -0.89
CA TYR A 440 17.17 -8.51 -0.88
C TYR A 440 16.65 -9.87 -0.37
N THR A 441 17.41 -10.94 -0.61
CA THR A 441 17.07 -12.31 -0.18
C THR A 441 17.27 -12.56 1.32
N GLU A 442 18.03 -11.72 2.03
CA GLU A 442 18.28 -11.82 3.47
C GLU A 442 17.12 -11.17 4.27
N ARG A 443 15.99 -11.87 4.31
CA ARG A 443 14.74 -11.38 4.93
C ARG A 443 14.78 -11.37 6.46
N ASP A 444 15.55 -12.28 7.06
CA ASP A 444 15.61 -12.47 8.52
C ASP A 444 16.80 -11.74 9.17
N ARG A 445 17.72 -11.21 8.37
CA ARG A 445 18.82 -10.37 8.86
C ARG A 445 18.33 -8.93 9.04
N TRP A 446 18.53 -8.39 10.24
CA TRP A 446 18.12 -7.03 10.58
C TRP A 446 19.33 -6.23 11.07
N ASP A 447 19.69 -5.18 10.33
CA ASP A 447 20.81 -4.30 10.65
C ASP A 447 20.27 -2.94 11.14
N ALA A 448 20.86 -2.42 12.21
CA ALA A 448 20.48 -1.15 12.79
C ALA A 448 21.02 0.03 11.97
N TYR A 449 20.28 1.14 11.95
CA TYR A 449 20.70 2.41 11.37
C TYR A 449 20.05 3.59 12.09
N VAL A 450 20.49 4.81 11.77
CA VAL A 450 19.95 6.05 12.35
C VAL A 450 19.16 6.81 11.28
N ARG A 451 17.89 7.07 11.57
CA ARG A 451 17.00 7.87 10.72
C ARG A 451 17.31 9.37 10.83
N GLY A 452 16.84 10.14 9.84
CA GLY A 452 16.93 11.59 9.82
C GLY A 452 16.32 12.26 11.07
N PRO A 453 16.70 13.52 11.37
CA PRO A 453 16.27 14.24 12.57
C PRO A 453 14.75 14.39 12.72
N GLN A 454 14.00 14.33 11.63
CA GLN A 454 12.53 14.42 11.62
C GLN A 454 11.80 13.18 12.16
N HIS A 455 12.49 12.05 12.29
CA HIS A 455 11.86 10.79 12.71
C HIS A 455 11.82 10.64 14.24
N SER A 456 10.75 10.04 14.74
CA SER A 456 10.46 9.88 16.16
C SER A 456 9.90 8.48 16.43
N GLY A 457 10.79 7.58 16.84
CA GLY A 457 10.47 6.22 17.26
C GLY A 457 9.53 5.47 16.32
N VAL A 458 8.58 4.74 16.88
CA VAL A 458 7.54 4.03 16.12
C VAL A 458 6.53 4.98 15.47
N LEU A 459 6.38 6.21 15.98
CA LEU A 459 5.36 7.19 15.55
C LEU A 459 5.58 7.72 14.13
N THR A 460 6.77 7.54 13.57
CA THR A 460 7.12 7.88 12.18
C THR A 460 7.64 6.70 11.37
N SER A 461 7.38 5.47 11.83
CA SER A 461 7.57 4.26 11.02
C SER A 461 6.49 4.16 9.92
N PRO A 462 6.77 3.55 8.76
CA PRO A 462 5.75 3.35 7.73
C PRO A 462 4.54 2.57 8.23
N ALA A 463 4.73 1.55 9.08
CA ALA A 463 3.62 0.80 9.67
C ALA A 463 2.66 1.71 10.44
N PHE A 464 3.16 2.60 11.29
CA PHE A 464 2.32 3.55 12.03
C PHE A 464 1.63 4.55 11.10
N LEU A 465 2.38 5.14 10.16
CA LEU A 465 1.87 6.20 9.27
C LEU A 465 0.82 5.68 8.27
N TYR A 466 0.98 4.46 7.76
CA TYR A 466 -0.03 3.82 6.89
C TYR A 466 -1.23 3.29 7.70
N ARG A 467 -1.01 2.71 8.88
CA ARG A 467 -2.09 2.19 9.72
C ARG A 467 -3.02 3.29 10.21
N PHE A 468 -2.45 4.46 10.52
CA PHE A 468 -3.16 5.65 10.97
C PHE A 468 -3.02 6.74 9.90
N PRO A 469 -3.80 6.66 8.81
CA PRO A 469 -3.55 7.44 7.60
C PRO A 469 -3.87 8.93 7.74
N THR A 470 -4.58 9.37 8.78
CA THR A 470 -4.90 10.78 9.01
C THR A 470 -4.29 11.27 10.32
N GLN A 471 -4.06 12.58 10.44
CA GLN A 471 -3.54 13.14 11.69
C GLN A 471 -4.45 12.83 12.87
N ARG A 472 -5.77 12.89 12.67
CA ARG A 472 -6.76 12.54 13.69
C ARG A 472 -6.68 11.07 14.11
N ALA A 473 -6.44 10.15 13.17
CA ALA A 473 -6.26 8.73 13.49
C ALA A 473 -4.98 8.49 14.29
N ARG A 474 -3.89 9.20 13.96
CA ARG A 474 -2.61 9.13 14.69
C ARG A 474 -2.78 9.62 16.13
N VAL A 475 -3.48 10.75 16.31
CA VAL A 475 -3.83 11.28 17.64
C VAL A 475 -4.68 10.29 18.43
N ASN A 476 -5.77 9.78 17.83
CA ASN A 476 -6.65 8.84 18.51
C ASN A 476 -5.90 7.59 19.01
N HIS A 477 -5.04 7.01 18.17
CA HIS A 477 -4.26 5.86 18.59
C HIS A 477 -3.20 6.23 19.63
N PHE A 478 -2.49 7.35 19.49
CA PHE A 478 -1.53 7.80 20.51
C PHE A 478 -2.20 7.99 21.88
N TYR A 479 -3.36 8.65 21.93
CA TYR A 479 -4.12 8.86 23.17
C TYR A 479 -4.61 7.55 23.77
N SER A 480 -5.10 6.62 22.94
CA SER A 480 -5.55 5.31 23.41
C SER A 480 -4.39 4.46 23.93
N ALA A 481 -3.30 4.34 23.16
CA ALA A 481 -2.18 3.45 23.44
C ALA A 481 -1.32 3.95 24.60
N PHE A 482 -0.98 5.25 24.61
CA PHE A 482 0.03 5.81 25.51
C PHE A 482 -0.52 6.73 26.59
N LEU A 483 -1.77 7.21 26.47
CA LEU A 483 -2.40 8.04 27.51
C LEU A 483 -3.63 7.36 28.15
N CYS A 484 -4.06 6.21 27.63
CA CYS A 484 -5.25 5.49 28.08
C CYS A 484 -6.51 6.38 28.07
N LYS A 485 -6.56 7.32 27.12
CA LYS A 485 -7.65 8.28 26.92
C LYS A 485 -8.40 7.98 25.63
N ALA A 486 -9.69 8.28 25.63
CA ALA A 486 -10.55 8.27 24.45
C ALA A 486 -11.22 9.64 24.31
N PHE A 487 -11.46 10.05 23.07
CA PHE A 487 -12.23 11.26 22.79
C PHE A 487 -13.72 10.93 22.86
N VAL A 488 -14.38 11.39 23.92
CA VAL A 488 -15.82 11.19 24.15
C VAL A 488 -16.49 12.57 24.07
N PRO A 489 -17.55 12.74 23.26
CA PRO A 489 -18.30 14.00 23.21
C PRO A 489 -18.81 14.39 24.60
N SER A 490 -18.91 15.70 24.87
CA SER A 490 -19.56 16.12 26.12
C SER A 490 -21.03 15.69 26.13
N SER A 491 -21.61 15.53 27.32
CA SER A 491 -23.04 15.23 27.49
C SER A 491 -23.95 16.41 27.13
N ASN A 492 -23.39 17.53 26.67
CA ASN A 492 -24.16 18.71 26.32
C ASN A 492 -24.97 18.43 25.04
N LYS A 493 -26.25 18.78 25.07
CA LYS A 493 -27.11 18.66 23.89
C LYS A 493 -26.56 19.57 22.78
N PRO A 494 -26.30 19.05 21.56
CA PRO A 494 -25.88 19.90 20.45
C PRO A 494 -27.00 20.92 20.12
N PRO A 495 -26.65 22.12 19.64
CA PRO A 495 -27.63 23.09 19.20
C PRO A 495 -28.45 22.56 18.01
N PRO A 496 -29.62 23.18 17.69
CA PRO A 496 -30.42 22.81 16.52
C PRO A 496 -29.59 22.81 15.23
N ALA A 497 -29.96 21.97 14.26
CA ALA A 497 -29.19 21.79 13.02
C ALA A 497 -29.01 23.10 12.23
N GLU A 498 -29.96 24.02 12.36
CA GLU A 498 -30.03 25.30 11.67
C GLU A 498 -29.13 26.38 12.31
N ASP A 499 -28.60 26.13 13.51
CA ASP A 499 -27.74 27.08 14.20
C ASP A 499 -26.51 27.42 13.35
N ALA A 500 -26.20 28.71 13.23
CA ALA A 500 -25.07 29.21 12.44
C ALA A 500 -23.73 28.59 12.89
N CYS A 501 -23.61 28.21 14.17
CA CYS A 501 -22.41 27.55 14.67
C CYS A 501 -22.09 26.21 13.98
N ASN A 502 -23.09 25.53 13.40
CA ASN A 502 -22.89 24.27 12.67
C ASN A 502 -22.21 24.51 11.30
N ARG A 503 -22.19 25.76 10.82
CA ARG A 503 -21.59 26.16 9.54
C ARG A 503 -20.13 26.58 9.64
N GLU A 504 -19.59 26.73 10.84
CA GLU A 504 -18.17 27.02 11.09
C GLU A 504 -17.29 25.91 10.51
N ASN A 505 -16.41 26.17 9.54
CA ASN A 505 -15.60 25.11 8.91
C ASN A 505 -14.47 24.61 9.81
N ASN A 506 -13.96 25.45 10.71
CA ASN A 506 -12.96 25.04 11.68
C ASN A 506 -13.61 24.19 12.79
N LEU A 507 -13.38 22.87 12.73
CA LEU A 507 -13.95 21.93 13.70
C LEU A 507 -13.55 22.21 15.15
N ALA A 508 -12.40 22.85 15.39
CA ALA A 508 -11.98 23.26 16.72
C ALA A 508 -12.84 24.41 17.29
N LYS A 509 -13.61 25.12 16.45
CA LYS A 509 -14.55 26.18 16.82
C LYS A 509 -16.02 25.75 16.68
N ARG A 510 -16.33 24.86 15.73
CA ARG A 510 -17.70 24.36 15.45
C ARG A 510 -18.35 23.77 16.69
N CYS A 511 -19.61 24.13 16.93
CA CYS A 511 -20.39 23.59 18.05
C CYS A 511 -20.49 22.05 17.99
N ALA A 512 -20.53 21.43 19.17
CA ALA A 512 -20.41 19.97 19.42
C ALA A 512 -19.09 19.32 18.97
N CYS A 513 -18.44 19.79 17.90
CA CYS A 513 -17.16 19.27 17.41
C CYS A 513 -15.98 19.76 18.26
N LYS A 514 -16.03 21.03 18.70
CA LYS A 514 -14.95 21.67 19.47
C LYS A 514 -14.55 20.89 20.73
N ASP A 515 -15.48 20.17 21.35
CA ASP A 515 -15.25 19.40 22.57
C ASP A 515 -14.11 18.38 22.43
N CYS A 516 -13.93 17.84 21.21
CA CYS A 516 -12.80 16.96 20.89
C CYS A 516 -11.75 17.69 20.04
N HIS A 517 -12.19 18.45 19.02
CA HIS A 517 -11.29 19.00 18.01
C HIS A 517 -10.38 20.13 18.51
N ALA A 518 -10.77 20.84 19.58
CA ALA A 518 -9.87 21.80 20.22
C ALA A 518 -8.60 21.16 20.81
N THR A 519 -8.61 19.84 21.05
CA THR A 519 -7.43 19.07 21.46
C THR A 519 -6.84 18.26 20.31
N ILE A 520 -7.68 17.66 19.46
CA ILE A 520 -7.22 16.78 18.38
C ILE A 520 -6.42 17.55 17.34
N GLU A 521 -6.90 18.71 16.88
CA GLU A 521 -6.24 19.42 15.78
C GLU A 521 -4.83 19.92 16.16
N PRO A 522 -4.63 20.57 17.32
CA PRO A 522 -3.29 21.01 17.72
C PRO A 522 -2.34 19.85 18.02
N THR A 523 -2.86 18.71 18.51
CA THR A 523 -2.05 17.51 18.72
C THR A 523 -1.68 16.87 17.37
N GLY A 524 -2.62 16.82 16.43
CA GLY A 524 -2.41 16.27 15.09
C GLY A 524 -1.37 17.04 14.28
N ALA A 525 -1.22 18.33 14.58
CA ALA A 525 -0.18 19.18 14.00
C ALA A 525 1.23 18.61 14.20
N HIS A 526 1.51 17.81 15.25
CA HIS A 526 2.81 17.15 15.44
C HIS A 526 3.20 16.18 14.32
N TRP A 527 2.28 15.75 13.48
CA TRP A 527 2.57 14.97 12.27
C TRP A 527 2.39 15.79 10.99
N GLY A 528 2.27 17.12 11.07
CA GLY A 528 1.95 17.99 9.94
C GLY A 528 2.95 17.93 8.79
N ARG A 529 4.22 17.56 9.07
CA ARG A 529 5.24 17.27 8.05
C ARG A 529 5.21 15.84 7.50
N PHE A 530 4.25 15.01 7.89
CA PHE A 530 4.04 13.67 7.35
C PHE A 530 2.69 13.63 6.64
N ALA A 531 2.71 13.42 5.33
CA ALA A 531 1.51 13.40 4.51
C ALA A 531 0.47 12.40 5.04
N GLU A 532 -0.81 12.73 4.88
CA GLU A 532 -1.87 11.77 5.11
C GLU A 532 -1.88 10.68 4.04
N ARG A 533 -2.36 9.49 4.39
CA ARG A 533 -2.50 8.30 3.51
C ARG A 533 -1.17 7.86 2.88
N GLY A 534 -0.07 8.11 3.58
CA GLY A 534 1.28 7.74 3.17
C GLY A 534 2.27 7.84 4.33
N ALA A 535 3.51 7.46 4.06
CA ALA A 535 4.67 7.65 4.91
C ALA A 535 5.64 8.67 4.28
N LEU A 536 5.12 9.66 3.55
CA LEU A 536 5.90 10.73 2.93
C LEU A 536 6.21 11.81 3.96
N TYR A 537 7.49 12.14 4.09
CA TYR A 537 7.95 13.34 4.78
C TYR A 537 7.94 14.53 3.82
N LEU A 538 7.27 15.61 4.22
CA LEU A 538 7.10 16.87 3.50
C LEU A 538 8.26 17.81 3.85
N GLU A 539 9.44 17.49 3.32
CA GLU A 539 10.68 18.26 3.49
C GLU A 539 10.44 19.76 3.20
N PRO A 540 10.74 20.69 4.14
CA PRO A 540 10.46 22.12 3.98
C PRO A 540 11.03 22.76 2.71
N SER A 541 12.17 22.28 2.20
CA SER A 541 12.77 22.80 0.97
C SER A 541 12.00 22.43 -0.30
N ARG A 542 11.26 21.32 -0.28
CA ARG A 542 10.42 20.84 -1.40
C ARG A 542 8.95 21.15 -1.21
N PHE A 543 8.51 21.19 0.04
CA PHE A 543 7.17 21.49 0.48
C PHE A 543 7.24 22.67 1.46
N PRO A 544 7.52 23.89 0.97
CA PRO A 544 7.51 25.07 1.82
C PRO A 544 6.12 25.27 2.43
N ARG A 545 6.07 25.96 3.57
CA ARG A 545 4.80 26.31 4.25
C ARG A 545 3.78 26.92 3.29
N TYR A 546 4.22 27.74 2.36
CA TYR A 546 3.42 28.41 1.35
C TYR A 546 4.10 28.27 -0.02
N ASP A 547 3.32 27.93 -1.03
CA ASP A 547 3.75 27.84 -2.42
C ASP A 547 2.88 28.78 -3.29
N PRO A 548 3.47 29.85 -3.86
CA PRO A 548 2.73 30.81 -4.68
C PRO A 548 2.18 30.20 -5.98
N LYS A 549 2.79 29.14 -6.51
CA LYS A 549 2.26 28.43 -7.68
C LYS A 549 0.92 27.78 -7.36
N CYS A 550 0.82 27.16 -6.17
CA CYS A 550 -0.40 26.49 -5.74
C CYS A 550 -1.53 27.48 -5.46
N GLU A 551 -1.23 28.63 -4.84
CA GLU A 551 -2.21 29.71 -4.71
C GLU A 551 -2.71 30.20 -6.08
N ALA A 552 -1.80 30.51 -7.00
CA ALA A 552 -2.15 31.00 -8.33
C ALA A 552 -3.03 30.00 -9.10
N CYS A 553 -2.70 28.71 -9.03
CA CYS A 553 -3.52 27.63 -9.58
C CYS A 553 -4.93 27.58 -8.96
N ALA A 554 -5.03 27.70 -7.63
CA ALA A 554 -6.30 27.68 -6.92
C ALA A 554 -7.20 28.85 -7.31
N ILE A 555 -6.64 30.08 -7.36
CA ILE A 555 -7.37 31.29 -7.77
C ILE A 555 -7.83 31.19 -9.23
N ALA A 556 -7.03 30.57 -10.10
CA ALA A 556 -7.39 30.32 -11.49
C ALA A 556 -8.44 29.20 -11.69
N GLY A 557 -8.95 28.59 -10.62
CA GLY A 557 -9.91 27.49 -10.68
C GLY A 557 -9.27 26.13 -11.06
N ASN A 558 -7.95 26.06 -11.22
CA ASN A 558 -7.22 24.80 -11.45
C ASN A 558 -6.86 24.14 -10.11
N VAL A 559 -7.86 23.56 -9.46
CA VAL A 559 -7.71 22.91 -8.14
C VAL A 559 -6.81 21.66 -8.15
N SER A 560 -6.45 21.16 -9.33
CA SER A 560 -5.52 20.02 -9.47
C SER A 560 -4.05 20.47 -9.61
N CYS A 561 -3.82 21.65 -10.21
CA CYS A 561 -2.49 22.15 -10.61
C CYS A 561 -1.59 21.04 -11.21
N ASN A 562 -2.14 20.25 -12.15
CA ASN A 562 -1.47 19.10 -12.78
C ASN A 562 -1.00 17.99 -11.82
N GLY A 563 -1.57 17.96 -10.60
CA GLY A 563 -1.25 17.01 -9.53
C GLY A 563 -0.14 17.47 -8.58
N GLU A 564 0.45 18.65 -8.78
CA GLU A 564 1.60 19.12 -8.01
C GLU A 564 1.22 19.68 -6.62
N CYS A 565 0.01 20.22 -6.50
CA CYS A 565 -0.44 20.93 -5.30
C CYS A 565 -1.31 20.09 -4.36
N ALA A 566 -1.19 18.76 -4.43
CA ALA A 566 -2.04 17.84 -3.65
C ALA A 566 -1.86 17.95 -2.13
N GLN A 567 -0.78 18.57 -1.65
CA GLN A 567 -0.49 18.79 -0.22
C GLN A 567 -0.86 20.21 0.26
N TYR A 568 -1.42 21.04 -0.62
CA TYR A 568 -1.71 22.44 -0.37
C TYR A 568 -3.22 22.68 -0.33
N VAL A 569 -3.63 23.74 0.36
CA VAL A 569 -5.02 24.22 0.34
C VAL A 569 -5.29 24.80 -1.05
N MET A 570 -6.14 24.12 -1.82
CA MET A 570 -6.50 24.49 -3.20
C MET A 570 -7.93 25.01 -3.34
N GLN A 571 -8.69 25.00 -2.25
CA GLN A 571 -10.09 25.41 -2.21
C GLN A 571 -10.38 26.10 -0.89
N ALA A 572 -11.27 27.09 -0.92
CA ALA A 572 -11.69 27.87 0.24
C ALA A 572 -13.21 27.84 0.38
N TYR A 573 -13.70 27.74 1.62
CA TYR A 573 -15.12 27.73 1.95
C TYR A 573 -15.50 28.83 2.96
N ASP A 574 -14.52 29.63 3.39
CA ASP A 574 -14.61 30.75 4.33
C ASP A 574 -13.40 31.70 4.15
N GLY A 575 -13.36 32.79 4.93
CA GLY A 575 -12.27 33.77 4.91
C GLY A 575 -10.92 33.17 5.29
N ASP A 576 -10.85 32.44 6.42
CA ASP A 576 -9.64 31.77 6.90
C ASP A 576 -9.07 30.77 5.85
N GLY A 577 -9.94 30.03 5.16
CA GLY A 577 -9.56 29.13 4.08
C GLY A 577 -9.08 29.87 2.84
N ALA A 578 -9.67 31.02 2.52
CA ALA A 578 -9.23 31.89 1.42
C ALA A 578 -7.83 32.46 1.69
N GLU A 579 -7.55 32.90 2.93
CA GLU A 579 -6.22 33.35 3.37
C GLU A 579 -5.17 32.23 3.42
N SER A 580 -5.63 30.98 3.37
CA SER A 580 -4.80 29.79 3.43
C SER A 580 -4.51 29.17 2.06
N LEU A 581 -5.04 29.71 0.96
CA LEU A 581 -4.75 29.20 -0.39
C LEU A 581 -3.24 29.14 -0.64
N GLY A 582 -2.77 28.02 -1.20
CA GLY A 582 -1.34 27.77 -1.41
C GLY A 582 -0.53 27.51 -0.14
N ARG A 583 -1.13 27.46 1.05
CA ARG A 583 -0.46 26.96 2.27
C ARG A 583 -0.57 25.44 2.35
N LEU A 584 0.41 24.78 2.96
CA LEU A 584 0.33 23.35 3.25
C LEU A 584 -0.93 23.06 4.08
N THR A 585 -1.66 22.00 3.73
CA THR A 585 -2.95 21.66 4.35
C THR A 585 -2.85 21.51 5.87
N SER A 586 -1.70 21.07 6.40
CA SER A 586 -1.45 20.97 7.84
C SER A 586 -1.46 22.30 8.60
N TYR A 587 -1.28 23.43 7.90
CA TYR A 587 -1.32 24.77 8.50
C TYR A 587 -2.71 25.39 8.48
N LEU A 588 -3.68 24.77 7.80
CA LEU A 588 -5.05 25.27 7.74
C LEU A 588 -5.64 25.36 9.15
N TYR A 589 -6.17 26.54 9.48
CA TYR A 589 -6.74 26.86 10.78
C TYR A 589 -5.80 26.71 12.00
N ARG A 590 -4.47 26.73 11.79
CA ARG A 590 -3.49 26.69 12.89
C ARG A 590 -3.14 28.08 13.39
N THR A 591 -3.00 28.23 14.71
CA THR A 591 -2.40 29.44 15.29
C THR A 591 -0.88 29.41 15.19
N PRO A 592 -0.18 30.55 15.28
CA PRO A 592 1.28 30.59 15.26
C PRO A 592 1.96 29.68 16.31
N GLU A 593 1.33 29.50 17.47
CA GLU A 593 1.81 28.60 18.54
C GLU A 593 1.65 27.13 18.14
N GLU A 594 0.54 26.78 17.48
CA GLU A 594 0.27 25.41 17.02
C GLU A 594 1.15 25.03 15.82
N GLU A 595 1.53 25.99 14.98
CA GLU A 595 2.44 25.77 13.86
C GLU A 595 3.83 25.27 14.31
N GLN A 596 4.27 25.64 15.52
CA GLN A 596 5.52 25.12 16.09
C GLN A 596 5.46 23.60 16.32
N ASN A 597 4.26 23.02 16.49
CA ASN A 597 4.09 21.58 16.62
C ASN A 597 4.41 20.87 15.29
N ILE A 598 4.10 21.51 14.16
CA ILE A 598 4.34 20.97 12.81
C ILE A 598 5.83 20.77 12.58
N GLU A 599 6.64 21.77 12.92
CA GLU A 599 8.09 21.70 12.75
C GLU A 599 8.77 20.87 13.84
N GLY A 600 8.23 20.89 15.07
CA GLY A 600 8.75 20.10 16.19
C GLY A 600 8.51 18.59 16.07
N GLY A 601 7.52 18.18 15.28
CA GLY A 601 7.24 16.77 15.02
C GLY A 601 6.72 15.99 16.23
N PRO A 602 6.59 14.65 16.12
CA PRO A 602 6.04 13.82 17.19
C PRO A 602 6.94 13.71 18.43
N GLN A 603 8.24 14.02 18.31
CA GLN A 603 9.15 14.01 19.46
C GLN A 603 8.75 15.07 20.50
N VAL A 604 8.36 16.27 20.04
CA VAL A 604 7.89 17.33 20.94
C VAL A 604 6.56 16.95 21.60
N LEU A 605 5.69 16.21 20.91
CA LEU A 605 4.46 15.67 21.52
C LEU A 605 4.81 14.76 22.71
N VAL A 606 5.72 13.80 22.51
CA VAL A 606 6.13 12.88 23.57
C VAL A 606 6.74 13.64 24.75
N GLN A 607 7.65 14.58 24.49
CA GLN A 607 8.26 15.41 25.54
C GLN A 607 7.21 16.16 26.38
N ARG A 608 6.19 16.74 25.75
CA ARG A 608 5.10 17.42 26.45
C ARG A 608 4.24 16.46 27.27
N MET A 609 3.94 15.29 26.73
CA MET A 609 3.07 14.33 27.41
C MET A 609 3.74 13.67 28.63
N LEU A 610 5.06 13.48 28.59
CA LEU A 610 5.85 13.04 29.74
C LEU A 610 5.76 14.02 30.93
N GLN A 611 5.61 15.32 30.68
CA GLN A 611 5.49 16.31 31.76
C GLN A 611 4.19 16.16 32.56
N THR A 612 3.20 15.43 32.05
CA THR A 612 1.88 15.29 32.68
C THR A 612 1.76 14.10 33.64
N GLY A 613 2.70 13.15 33.63
CA GLY A 613 2.59 11.89 34.35
C GLY A 613 1.56 10.90 33.75
N ALA A 614 0.87 11.26 32.66
CA ALA A 614 -0.20 10.45 32.08
C ALA A 614 0.35 9.22 31.32
N MET A 615 1.54 9.35 30.72
CA MET A 615 2.16 8.25 29.99
C MET A 615 2.60 7.12 30.92
N GLU A 616 3.11 7.49 32.09
CA GLU A 616 3.55 6.62 33.17
C GLU A 616 2.36 5.83 33.71
N ARG A 617 1.28 6.52 34.11
CA ARG A 617 0.06 5.87 34.59
C ARG A 617 -0.53 4.92 33.55
N CYS A 618 -0.59 5.33 32.29
CA CYS A 618 -1.12 4.45 31.24
C CYS A 618 -0.22 3.22 31.03
N THR A 619 1.11 3.39 31.07
CA THR A 619 2.06 2.27 30.95
C THR A 619 1.86 1.27 32.10
N VAL A 620 1.73 1.75 33.34
CA VAL A 620 1.40 0.91 34.51
C VAL A 620 0.11 0.13 34.28
N GLN A 621 -0.97 0.79 33.85
CA GLN A 621 -2.25 0.12 33.58
C GLN A 621 -2.16 -0.92 32.45
N ARG A 622 -1.33 -0.67 31.43
CA ARG A 622 -1.12 -1.58 30.30
C ARG A 622 -0.33 -2.80 30.72
N ILE A 623 0.75 -2.62 31.46
CA ILE A 623 1.56 -3.74 31.99
C ILE A 623 0.77 -4.53 33.03
N TRP A 624 0.01 -3.88 33.89
CA TRP A 624 -0.94 -4.55 34.78
C TRP A 624 -1.88 -5.48 34.01
N ARG A 625 -2.52 -4.97 32.94
CA ARG A 625 -3.44 -5.76 32.13
C ARG A 625 -2.77 -6.90 31.38
N GLU A 626 -1.54 -6.70 30.92
CA GLU A 626 -0.78 -7.73 30.22
C GLU A 626 -0.46 -8.91 31.13
N PHE A 627 -0.08 -8.65 32.38
CA PHE A 627 0.38 -9.68 33.32
C PHE A 627 -0.73 -10.25 34.22
N LEU A 628 -1.77 -9.48 34.56
CA LEU A 628 -2.90 -9.97 35.36
C LEU A 628 -4.13 -10.33 34.50
N GLY A 629 -4.11 -10.07 33.19
CA GLY A 629 -5.20 -10.37 32.27
C GLY A 629 -6.48 -9.55 32.49
N ARG A 630 -6.46 -8.57 33.41
CA ARG A 630 -7.61 -7.71 33.75
C ARG A 630 -7.21 -6.26 34.01
N SER A 631 -8.18 -5.37 33.99
CA SER A 631 -7.96 -3.97 34.41
C SER A 631 -7.81 -3.86 35.94
N MET A 632 -7.13 -2.81 36.38
CA MET A 632 -7.07 -2.45 37.81
C MET A 632 -8.47 -2.07 38.32
N THR A 633 -8.86 -2.62 39.46
CA THR A 633 -10.05 -2.18 40.21
C THR A 633 -9.83 -0.77 40.77
N SER A 634 -10.90 -0.10 41.21
CA SER A 634 -10.79 1.21 41.86
C SER A 634 -9.87 1.19 43.08
N GLN A 635 -9.90 0.11 43.86
CA GLN A 635 -9.04 -0.06 45.03
C GLN A 635 -7.57 -0.26 44.64
N GLU A 636 -7.28 -1.08 43.62
CA GLU A 636 -5.91 -1.29 43.13
C GLU A 636 -5.33 -0.02 42.51
N GLN A 637 -6.16 0.81 41.86
CA GLN A 637 -5.71 2.11 41.37
C GLN A 637 -5.24 3.00 42.52
N VAL A 638 -6.00 3.05 43.62
CA VAL A 638 -5.61 3.81 44.83
C VAL A 638 -4.33 3.27 45.45
N LEU A 639 -4.14 1.95 45.47
CA LEU A 639 -3.00 1.30 46.12
C LEU A 639 -1.70 1.33 45.30
N TYR A 640 -1.78 1.11 43.99
CA TYR A 640 -0.61 0.81 43.16
C TYR A 640 -0.35 1.80 42.03
N LEU A 641 -1.37 2.48 41.49
CA LEU A 641 -1.20 3.21 40.22
C LEU A 641 -0.20 4.35 40.35
N ASP A 642 -0.43 5.27 41.29
CA ASP A 642 0.43 6.43 41.45
C ASP A 642 1.81 6.05 42.00
N SER A 643 1.91 5.06 42.90
CA SER A 643 3.18 4.59 43.41
C SER A 643 4.03 3.95 42.30
N PHE A 644 3.47 3.02 41.52
CA PHE A 644 4.19 2.40 40.41
C PHE A 644 4.54 3.40 39.31
N ALA A 645 3.67 4.37 39.02
CA ALA A 645 3.96 5.42 38.03
C ALA A 645 5.13 6.31 38.49
N ASN A 646 5.14 6.72 39.76
CA ASN A 646 6.22 7.51 40.34
C ASN A 646 7.54 6.71 40.39
N ASP A 647 7.48 5.43 40.76
CA ASP A 647 8.67 4.57 40.79
C ASP A 647 9.21 4.34 39.38
N PHE A 648 8.33 4.15 38.39
CA PHE A 648 8.71 4.01 37.00
C PHE A 648 9.40 5.27 36.48
N ALA A 649 8.87 6.46 36.77
CA ALA A 649 9.52 7.72 36.42
C ALA A 649 10.88 7.90 37.12
N ARG A 650 10.99 7.55 38.41
CA ARG A 650 12.23 7.64 39.18
C ARG A 650 13.30 6.67 38.72
N ASP A 651 12.89 5.49 38.27
CA ASP A 651 13.77 4.44 37.74
C ASP A 651 14.05 4.63 36.25
N ASN A 652 14.16 5.88 35.81
CA ASN A 652 14.46 6.27 34.43
C ASN A 652 13.59 5.57 33.37
N TYR A 653 12.32 5.29 33.71
CA TYR A 653 11.37 4.57 32.86
C TYR A 653 11.84 3.16 32.46
N SER A 654 12.54 2.42 33.33
CA SER A 654 12.87 1.01 33.06
C SER A 654 11.60 0.16 33.01
N LEU A 655 11.30 -0.39 31.83
CA LEU A 655 10.16 -1.28 31.66
C LEU A 655 10.36 -2.59 32.43
N LYS A 656 11.59 -3.14 32.42
CA LYS A 656 11.94 -4.33 33.19
C LYS A 656 11.79 -4.07 34.68
N GLY A 657 12.19 -2.89 35.17
CA GLY A 657 11.98 -2.48 36.56
C GLY A 657 10.49 -2.39 36.94
N LEU A 658 9.63 -1.88 36.05
CA LEU A 658 8.19 -1.87 36.26
C LEU A 658 7.58 -3.28 36.29
N ILE A 659 7.97 -4.14 35.35
CA ILE A 659 7.52 -5.54 35.30
C ILE A 659 7.94 -6.28 36.57
N GLU A 660 9.20 -6.15 36.99
CA GLU A 660 9.71 -6.74 38.23
C GLU A 660 8.87 -6.29 39.44
N ARG A 661 8.62 -4.99 39.58
CA ARG A 661 7.79 -4.44 40.67
C ARG A 661 6.38 -5.02 40.66
N LEU A 662 5.77 -5.14 39.49
CA LEU A 662 4.42 -5.70 39.36
C LEU A 662 4.40 -7.18 39.77
N VAL A 663 5.27 -8.01 39.21
CA VAL A 663 5.23 -9.46 39.46
C VAL A 663 5.68 -9.84 40.87
N LEU A 664 6.42 -8.96 41.55
CA LEU A 664 6.76 -9.12 42.97
C LEU A 664 5.73 -8.54 43.93
N SER A 665 4.74 -7.80 43.42
CA SER A 665 3.67 -7.22 44.25
C SER A 665 2.77 -8.29 44.85
N ASP A 666 2.09 -7.93 45.94
CA ASP A 666 1.07 -8.78 46.54
C ASP A 666 -0.14 -8.95 45.63
N ALA A 667 -0.48 -7.95 44.80
CA ALA A 667 -1.58 -8.05 43.84
C ALA A 667 -1.38 -9.17 42.82
N TYR A 668 -0.16 -9.35 42.29
CA TYR A 668 0.15 -10.44 41.37
C TYR A 668 0.11 -11.82 42.05
N ARG A 669 0.28 -11.85 43.38
CA ARG A 669 0.28 -13.05 44.22
C ARG A 669 -1.08 -13.35 44.86
N ARG A 670 -2.15 -12.65 44.48
CA ARG A 670 -3.52 -12.94 44.96
C ARG A 670 -4.22 -13.93 44.02
N ILE A 671 -5.04 -14.77 44.62
CA ILE A 671 -6.03 -15.58 43.89
C ILE A 671 -7.35 -14.86 44.09
N ASP A 672 -7.88 -14.28 43.03
CA ASP A 672 -9.23 -13.71 42.99
C ASP A 672 -10.27 -14.84 42.94
#